data_AF-A0A8J3A9I5-F1
#
_entry.id   AF-A0A8J3A9I5-F1
#
_cell.length_a   1.000
_cell.length_b   1.000
_cell.length_c   1.000
_cell.angle_alpha   90.00
_cell.angle_beta   90.00
_cell.angle_gamma   90.00
#
_symmetry.space_group_name_H-M   'P 1'
#
loop_
_entity.id
_entity.type
_entity.pdbx_description
1 polymer ?
#
loop_
_entity_poly.entity_id
_entity_poly.type
_entity_poly.pdbx_seq_one_letter_code
_entity_poly.pdbx_strand_id
1 'polypeptide(L)'
;MSEPSSLHVPSNPVRFVTSGSLFDGHDAAINIMRRLLQSQGAEVIHLGHDRSVEEVVTAAVQEDVQGVAVSSYQGGHVEYFSYLVERLRERGVGHVQVYGGGGGVIVPEEIELLHERGVARIFSPGDGQQLGLPGMINTMIAACDVDLAVQAPEVDDLLLGDEAALARAITRFEAGRTDGLLDAVREAAATRRVPVLGITGTGGAGKSSLTDELVRRFRRDQQDKLRIAVLAIDPSRRRGGGALLGDRIRMNAITPGRVFFRSIATRSHDSEIPGHLEDTIAACKAAGFDLVIVETPGIGQGDAGIVPFVDTSLYVMTPEFGAASQLEKIDMLDFADAVAVNKFERRGADDARRDVARQLVRNREAFGTRWEQMPVFGTSAARFDDDGVTALYQELTRVLRPHGLIGDDGVLPQVDTRVSTGLSGVLPTGRERYLSEIADAVRDYHATTARQAELVRRRQHLRGALAELDDAAGEIRDVLQQRLDALASGIAPEVDRLLEDWPATVEAYSGDEFAYTVRDREFRVPLTRETLSGSKVPRVALPRLHDDGDLLHFLRGENLPGRFPYTGGVFPFKRDGEAPARMFAGEGDPFRTNRRFHYLAKGNPATRLSTAFDSVTLYGRDPAERPDVYGKVGTSGVSIATLDDMKALYDGFDLCSPTTSVSMTINGPAPTILAMFLNTAIDQQLEAFCEEHGREPDAAEADQVRARALREVRGTVQADILKEDQGQNTCIFSTEFALRCMADVQEWFIDHQVRNFYSVSISGYHIAEAGANPISQLAFTLANGFTYVEAYLARGMDVDDFAPNFSFFFSNGMDAEYTVMGRVARRIWAIAMRDRYGADDRAQRLKYHVQTSGRSLHAQEMDFNDIRTTLQALCAIYDNTNSLHTNAYDEAVTTPTESSVRRALAIQMIIDQEWGLSKNENPLQGAAIVDELTDLVEQAVLAEFDRIANRGGVLGAMETGYQRGRIQDESLLYEHRKHDGSLPIVGVNTFLREDADGEPEAEVELMRATEDEKRSQLERVQSFRDRHADEGARQLARLQDAATSGGNVFDVLMDAVRSCSLGQITDALFEVGGQYRRNV
;
A
#
# COMPACT_ATOMS: atom_id res chain seq x y z
N MET A 1 -3.74 -6.80 40.90
CA MET A 1 -4.54 -5.63 40.49
C MET A 1 -4.07 -4.44 41.32
N SER A 2 -3.07 -3.72 40.81
CA SER A 2 -2.65 -2.42 41.35
C SER A 2 -3.72 -1.37 41.03
N GLU A 3 -3.91 -0.40 41.94
CA GLU A 3 -4.72 0.80 41.66
C GLU A 3 -4.25 1.45 40.35
N PRO A 4 -5.16 2.01 39.52
CA PRO A 4 -4.75 2.69 38.30
C PRO A 4 -3.88 3.89 38.69
N SER A 5 -2.59 3.81 38.38
CA SER A 5 -1.68 4.95 38.38
C SER A 5 -2.35 6.08 37.60
N SER A 6 -2.58 7.22 38.25
CA SER A 6 -3.16 8.39 37.58
C SER A 6 -2.13 8.90 36.56
N LEU A 7 -2.42 8.72 35.28
CA LEU A 7 -1.61 9.28 34.19
C LEU A 7 -1.49 10.80 34.35
N HIS A 8 -0.33 11.36 33.99
CA HIS A 8 -0.03 12.79 33.98
C HIS A 8 -0.98 13.52 33.04
N VAL A 9 -1.57 14.60 33.54
CA VAL A 9 -2.40 15.50 32.74
C VAL A 9 -1.55 16.73 32.43
N PRO A 10 -1.30 17.04 31.14
CA PRO A 10 -0.43 18.16 30.79
C PRO A 10 -1.01 19.49 31.28
N SER A 11 -0.14 20.32 31.86
CA SER A 11 -0.45 21.66 32.32
C SER A 11 -0.29 22.72 31.22
N ASN A 12 0.52 22.43 30.22
CA ASN A 12 0.76 23.27 29.05
C ASN A 12 0.19 22.62 27.77
N PRO A 13 -0.03 23.38 26.69
CA PRO A 13 -0.34 22.81 25.38
C PRO A 13 0.85 22.03 24.81
N VAL A 14 0.94 20.74 25.13
CA VAL A 14 2.01 19.85 24.66
C VAL A 14 1.75 19.49 23.20
N ARG A 15 2.71 19.83 22.33
CA ARG A 15 2.68 19.57 20.89
C ARG A 15 3.73 18.53 20.52
N PHE A 16 3.36 17.61 19.64
CA PHE A 16 4.25 16.58 19.10
C PHE A 16 4.23 16.54 17.58
N VAL A 17 5.40 16.47 16.96
CA VAL A 17 5.54 15.98 15.58
C VAL A 17 5.70 14.46 15.60
N THR A 18 4.93 13.73 14.79
CA THR A 18 5.01 12.27 14.69
C THR A 18 5.21 11.82 13.25
N SER A 19 6.16 10.89 13.01
CA SER A 19 6.41 10.36 11.67
C SER A 19 7.02 8.95 11.65
N GLY A 20 6.94 8.26 10.51
CA GLY A 20 7.89 7.20 10.16
C GLY A 20 9.20 7.80 9.61
N SER A 21 10.31 7.07 9.75
CA SER A 21 11.61 7.50 9.22
C SER A 21 11.64 7.53 7.68
N LEU A 22 12.72 8.05 7.09
CA LEU A 22 12.87 8.12 5.63
C LEU A 22 12.84 6.71 5.02
N PHE A 23 12.13 6.56 3.90
CA PHE A 23 11.94 5.29 3.19
C PHE A 23 11.32 4.18 4.06
N ASP A 24 10.60 4.55 5.12
CA ASP A 24 9.94 3.60 6.00
C ASP A 24 8.42 3.71 5.86
N GLY A 25 7.81 2.63 5.36
CA GLY A 25 6.36 2.49 5.22
C GLY A 25 5.65 1.98 6.48
N HIS A 26 6.40 1.57 7.51
CA HIS A 26 5.83 1.00 8.73
C HIS A 26 5.22 2.07 9.63
N ASP A 27 3.95 2.40 9.39
CA ASP A 27 3.23 3.43 10.13
C ASP A 27 2.28 2.86 11.20
N ALA A 28 2.10 1.54 11.26
CA ALA A 28 1.19 0.89 12.21
C ALA A 28 1.52 1.29 13.66
N ALA A 29 2.79 1.19 14.06
CA ALA A 29 3.22 1.53 15.41
C ALA A 29 3.01 3.03 15.73
N ILE A 30 3.48 3.94 14.86
CA ILE A 30 3.36 5.38 15.12
C ILE A 30 1.91 5.86 15.10
N ASN A 31 1.03 5.22 14.31
CA ASN A 31 -0.41 5.48 14.32
C ASN A 31 -1.07 5.13 15.66
N ILE A 32 -0.64 4.03 16.31
CA ILE A 32 -1.09 3.69 17.67
C ILE A 32 -0.58 4.74 18.67
N MET A 33 0.71 5.07 18.61
CA MET A 33 1.32 6.03 19.54
C MET A 33 0.69 7.42 19.45
N ARG A 34 0.44 7.95 18.24
CA ARG A 34 -0.20 9.27 18.08
C ARG A 34 -1.63 9.31 18.61
N ARG A 35 -2.41 8.22 18.47
CA ARG A 35 -3.77 8.14 19.01
C ARG A 35 -3.76 8.22 20.53
N LEU A 36 -2.78 7.58 21.16
CA LEU A 36 -2.60 7.64 22.61
C LEU A 36 -2.11 9.03 23.07
N LEU A 37 -1.14 9.64 22.38
CA LEU A 37 -0.72 11.03 22.64
C LEU A 37 -1.91 11.99 22.60
N GLN A 38 -2.73 11.91 21.54
CA GLN A 38 -3.93 12.73 21.39
C GLN A 38 -4.94 12.47 22.51
N SER A 39 -5.14 11.21 22.91
CA SER A 39 -6.08 10.85 23.97
C SER A 39 -5.67 11.36 25.36
N GLN A 40 -4.37 11.55 25.57
CA GLN A 40 -3.78 12.08 26.81
C GLN A 40 -3.58 13.62 26.78
N GLY A 41 -4.09 14.30 25.74
CA GLY A 41 -4.17 15.76 25.72
C GLY A 41 -3.15 16.47 24.86
N ALA A 42 -2.30 15.76 24.10
CA ALA A 42 -1.35 16.39 23.20
C ALA A 42 -2.01 16.85 21.88
N GLU A 43 -1.48 17.93 21.31
CA GLU A 43 -1.74 18.35 19.93
C GLU A 43 -0.71 17.66 19.02
N VAL A 44 -1.17 16.74 18.16
CA VAL A 44 -0.30 15.89 17.35
C VAL A 44 -0.30 16.37 15.90
N ILE A 45 0.84 16.88 15.45
CA ILE A 45 1.13 17.16 14.04
C ILE A 45 1.67 15.85 13.43
N HIS A 46 0.81 15.15 12.70
CA HIS A 46 1.18 13.87 12.11
C HIS A 46 1.67 14.06 10.68
N LEU A 47 2.89 13.62 10.38
CA LEU A 47 3.48 13.73 9.05
C LEU A 47 3.29 12.46 8.20
N GLY A 48 2.75 11.39 8.78
CA GLY A 48 2.65 10.08 8.12
C GLY A 48 4.00 9.33 8.10
N HIS A 49 4.25 8.61 7.02
CA HIS A 49 5.43 7.76 6.81
C HIS A 49 6.41 8.38 5.80
N ASP A 50 7.58 7.75 5.60
CA ASP A 50 8.60 8.19 4.64
C ASP A 50 8.95 9.69 4.76
N ARG A 51 9.58 10.09 5.86
CA ARG A 51 9.99 11.48 6.09
C ARG A 51 11.48 11.61 6.30
N SER A 52 12.09 12.53 5.56
CA SER A 52 13.49 12.89 5.74
C SER A 52 13.68 13.66 7.05
N VAL A 53 14.91 13.66 7.55
CA VAL A 53 15.25 14.47 8.74
C VAL A 53 14.94 15.95 8.49
N GLU A 54 15.22 16.47 7.30
CA GLU A 54 14.97 17.88 6.99
C GLU A 54 13.47 18.22 7.01
N GLU A 55 12.60 17.31 6.57
CA GLU A 55 11.14 17.48 6.68
C GLU A 55 10.67 17.51 8.13
N VAL A 56 11.16 16.57 8.97
CA VAL A 56 10.81 16.50 10.39
C VAL A 56 11.32 17.72 11.15
N VAL A 57 12.55 18.16 10.88
CA VAL A 57 13.17 19.36 11.48
C VAL A 57 12.41 20.61 11.06
N THR A 58 12.09 20.75 9.77
CA THR A 58 11.30 21.89 9.27
C THR A 58 9.93 21.93 9.93
N ALA A 59 9.27 20.79 10.08
CA ALA A 59 8.01 20.72 10.82
C ALA A 59 8.20 21.10 12.29
N ALA A 60 9.19 20.55 12.98
CA ALA A 60 9.43 20.86 14.38
C ALA A 60 9.71 22.36 14.64
N VAL A 61 10.48 23.00 13.73
CA VAL A 61 10.77 24.45 13.79
C VAL A 61 9.50 25.27 13.57
N GLN A 62 8.76 25.02 12.49
CA GLN A 62 7.60 25.85 12.12
C GLN A 62 6.41 25.64 13.07
N GLU A 63 6.25 24.43 13.60
CA GLU A 63 5.17 24.06 14.51
C GLU A 63 5.47 24.34 15.98
N ASP A 64 6.72 24.69 16.30
CA ASP A 64 7.22 25.02 17.63
C ASP A 64 6.84 23.99 18.70
N VAL A 65 7.27 22.75 18.49
CA VAL A 65 6.86 21.60 19.34
C VAL A 65 7.82 21.33 20.49
N GLN A 66 7.32 20.66 21.54
CA GLN A 66 8.16 20.18 22.64
C GLN A 66 8.84 18.85 22.31
N GLY A 67 8.19 18.00 21.50
CA GLY A 67 8.67 16.65 21.23
C GLY A 67 8.49 16.21 19.78
N VAL A 68 9.37 15.30 19.36
CA VAL A 68 9.31 14.59 18.08
C VAL A 68 9.32 13.10 18.37
N ALA A 69 8.40 12.32 17.80
CA ALA A 69 8.36 10.87 17.92
C ALA A 69 8.47 10.20 16.55
N VAL A 70 9.47 9.33 16.36
CA VAL A 70 9.74 8.67 15.08
C VAL A 70 9.73 7.15 15.22
N SER A 71 9.04 6.45 14.31
CA SER A 71 9.22 5.01 14.13
C SER A 71 10.26 4.70 13.05
N SER A 72 11.16 3.74 13.30
CA SER A 72 12.19 3.33 12.32
C SER A 72 12.38 1.82 12.33
N TYR A 73 11.86 1.14 11.31
CA TYR A 73 11.89 -0.32 11.12
C TYR A 73 12.79 -0.78 9.98
N GLN A 74 13.28 0.13 9.13
CA GLN A 74 14.10 -0.20 7.95
C GLN A 74 15.63 -0.20 8.22
N GLY A 75 16.05 -0.07 9.47
CA GLY A 75 17.45 0.19 9.80
C GLY A 75 17.91 1.61 9.44
N GLY A 76 19.21 1.87 9.60
CA GLY A 76 19.81 3.21 9.47
C GLY A 76 19.35 4.21 10.55
N HIS A 77 18.77 3.70 11.64
CA HIS A 77 18.20 4.50 12.72
C HIS A 77 19.25 5.26 13.51
N VAL A 78 20.45 4.68 13.69
CA VAL A 78 21.54 5.36 14.39
C VAL A 78 21.90 6.66 13.67
N GLU A 79 22.12 6.59 12.36
CA GLU A 79 22.41 7.75 11.52
C GLU A 79 21.22 8.72 11.48
N TYR A 80 20.00 8.21 11.27
CA TYR A 80 18.80 9.04 11.19
C TYR A 80 18.56 9.86 12.48
N PHE A 81 18.56 9.22 13.65
CA PHE A 81 18.30 9.91 14.92
C PHE A 81 19.45 10.84 15.32
N SER A 82 20.70 10.42 15.07
CA SER A 82 21.87 11.29 15.33
C SER A 82 21.79 12.56 14.48
N TYR A 83 21.51 12.40 13.18
CA TYR A 83 21.34 13.51 12.26
C TYR A 83 20.16 14.40 12.64
N LEU A 84 19.04 13.83 13.08
CA LEU A 84 17.88 14.59 13.56
C LEU A 84 18.24 15.47 14.77
N VAL A 85 18.90 14.92 15.78
CA VAL A 85 19.31 15.68 16.96
C VAL A 85 20.31 16.79 16.60
N GLU A 86 21.29 16.49 15.73
CA GLU A 86 22.25 17.47 15.24
C GLU A 86 21.56 18.62 14.49
N ARG A 87 20.67 18.30 13.55
CA ARG A 87 19.94 19.30 12.76
C ARG A 87 18.99 20.16 13.59
N LEU A 88 18.32 19.60 14.60
CA LEU A 88 17.50 20.38 15.53
C LEU A 88 18.37 21.40 16.30
N ARG A 89 19.57 21.02 16.75
CA ARG A 89 20.52 21.93 17.41
C ARG A 89 21.02 23.01 16.46
N GLU A 90 21.42 22.65 15.24
CA GLU A 90 21.88 23.59 14.21
C GLU A 90 20.81 24.62 13.82
N ARG A 91 19.54 24.23 13.86
CA ARG A 91 18.39 25.10 13.55
C ARG A 91 17.89 25.90 14.75
N GLY A 92 18.63 25.91 15.87
CA GLY A 92 18.30 26.70 17.06
C GLY A 92 17.16 26.14 17.93
N VAL A 93 16.66 24.94 17.62
CA VAL A 93 15.54 24.28 18.33
C VAL A 93 16.01 23.04 19.09
N GLY A 94 17.23 23.07 19.63
CA GLY A 94 17.82 21.95 20.40
C GLY A 94 17.10 21.61 21.72
N HIS A 95 16.05 22.34 22.09
CA HIS A 95 15.19 22.04 23.23
C HIS A 95 14.14 20.95 22.93
N VAL A 96 13.89 20.66 21.65
CA VAL A 96 12.94 19.63 21.20
C VAL A 96 13.44 18.25 21.62
N GLN A 97 12.63 17.49 22.36
CA GLN A 97 12.97 16.14 22.79
C GLN A 97 12.65 15.11 21.71
N VAL A 98 13.62 14.28 21.35
CA VAL A 98 13.46 13.24 20.32
C VAL A 98 13.19 11.89 20.97
N TYR A 99 12.13 11.22 20.52
CA TYR A 99 11.72 9.90 20.94
C TYR A 99 11.65 8.94 19.74
N GLY A 100 11.80 7.64 19.99
CA GLY A 100 11.62 6.67 18.92
C GLY A 100 11.39 5.23 19.35
N GLY A 101 11.17 4.38 18.35
CA GLY A 101 11.04 2.94 18.49
C GLY A 101 11.12 2.24 17.13
N GLY A 102 11.59 0.99 17.14
CA GLY A 102 11.75 0.17 15.93
C GLY A 102 11.51 -1.32 16.17
N GLY A 103 10.79 -1.66 17.25
CA GLY A 103 10.67 -3.06 17.67
C GLY A 103 12.03 -3.66 18.02
N GLY A 104 12.32 -4.87 17.53
CA GLY A 104 13.61 -5.55 17.72
C GLY A 104 14.73 -5.07 16.79
N VAL A 105 14.46 -4.14 15.86
CA VAL A 105 15.46 -3.64 14.90
C VAL A 105 16.52 -2.75 15.57
N ILE A 106 16.16 -2.08 16.67
CA ILE A 106 17.08 -1.22 17.45
C ILE A 106 17.53 -2.01 18.68
N VAL A 107 18.76 -2.52 18.63
CA VAL A 107 19.31 -3.37 19.71
C VAL A 107 19.73 -2.53 20.94
N PRO A 108 19.85 -3.15 22.14
CA PRO A 108 20.15 -2.42 23.38
C PRO A 108 21.38 -1.49 23.31
N GLU A 109 22.47 -1.93 22.67
CA GLU A 109 23.70 -1.15 22.53
C GLU A 109 23.47 0.12 21.69
N GLU A 110 22.60 0.04 20.68
CA GLU A 110 22.23 1.18 19.85
C GLU A 110 21.28 2.13 20.57
N ILE A 111 20.40 1.61 21.44
CA ILE A 111 19.55 2.42 22.31
C ILE A 111 20.44 3.27 23.23
N GLU A 112 21.45 2.68 23.87
CA GLU A 112 22.42 3.39 24.71
C GLU A 112 23.18 4.45 23.92
N LEU A 113 23.72 4.09 22.75
CA LEU A 113 24.43 5.03 21.87
C LEU A 113 23.56 6.22 21.45
N LEU A 114 22.28 5.97 21.14
CA LEU A 114 21.35 7.03 20.76
C LEU A 114 21.04 7.97 21.93
N HIS A 115 20.93 7.45 23.16
CA HIS A 115 20.76 8.30 24.35
C HIS A 115 22.01 9.15 24.60
N GLU A 116 23.21 8.60 24.43
CA GLU A 116 24.47 9.36 24.52
C GLU A 116 24.55 10.49 23.49
N ARG A 117 24.00 10.28 22.29
CA ARG A 117 23.95 11.29 21.22
C ARG A 117 22.85 12.35 21.43
N GLY A 118 22.00 12.17 22.43
CA GLY A 118 21.00 13.16 22.86
C GLY A 118 19.56 12.86 22.45
N VAL A 119 19.25 11.63 22.04
CA VAL A 119 17.87 11.15 21.94
C VAL A 119 17.32 11.00 23.37
N ALA A 120 16.11 11.49 23.63
CA ALA A 120 15.53 11.52 24.98
C ALA A 120 15.18 10.11 25.47
N ARG A 121 14.53 9.30 24.62
CA ARG A 121 14.24 7.88 24.89
C ARG A 121 13.95 7.12 23.60
N ILE A 122 14.45 5.89 23.51
CA ILE A 122 14.02 4.88 22.54
C ILE A 122 13.31 3.79 23.35
N PHE A 123 12.13 3.36 22.90
CA PHE A 123 11.35 2.33 23.57
C PHE A 123 11.58 0.96 22.91
N SER A 124 12.07 0.00 23.70
CA SER A 124 12.23 -1.40 23.29
C SER A 124 10.91 -2.20 23.41
N PRO A 125 10.81 -3.40 22.82
CA PRO A 125 9.69 -4.31 23.08
C PRO A 125 9.52 -4.64 24.56
N GLY A 126 10.63 -4.70 25.32
CA GLY A 126 10.62 -4.91 26.78
C GLY A 126 9.97 -3.75 27.54
N ASP A 127 10.30 -2.51 27.21
CA ASP A 127 9.66 -1.31 27.78
C ASP A 127 8.13 -1.35 27.55
N GLY A 128 7.71 -1.78 26.35
CA GLY A 128 6.30 -1.91 25.98
C GLY A 128 5.52 -2.90 26.85
N GLN A 129 6.17 -3.97 27.32
CA GLN A 129 5.56 -4.90 28.26
C GLN A 129 5.54 -4.37 29.69
N GLN A 130 6.64 -3.79 30.15
CA GLN A 130 6.79 -3.33 31.52
C GLN A 130 5.90 -2.11 31.81
N LEU A 131 5.85 -1.14 30.90
CA LEU A 131 5.13 0.12 31.06
C LEU A 131 3.70 0.04 30.51
N GLY A 132 3.45 -0.86 29.56
CA GLY A 132 2.27 -0.83 28.71
C GLY A 132 2.26 0.38 27.76
N LEU A 133 1.42 0.32 26.72
CA LEU A 133 1.29 1.42 25.75
C LEU A 133 0.95 2.77 26.41
N PRO A 134 -0.01 2.87 27.36
CA PRO A 134 -0.31 4.14 28.01
C PRO A 134 0.84 4.69 28.86
N GLY A 135 1.65 3.82 29.49
CA GLY A 135 2.77 4.20 30.34
C GLY A 135 3.94 4.80 29.54
N MET A 136 4.23 4.26 28.35
CA MET A 136 5.24 4.84 27.45
C MET A 136 4.87 6.28 27.06
N ILE A 137 3.62 6.49 26.66
CA ILE A 137 3.10 7.79 26.23
C ILE A 137 3.09 8.79 27.39
N ASN A 138 2.73 8.32 28.58
CA ASN A 138 2.76 9.13 29.79
C ASN A 138 4.16 9.68 30.10
N THR A 139 5.20 8.85 29.91
CA THR A 139 6.61 9.27 30.07
C THR A 139 6.96 10.38 29.09
N MET A 140 6.51 10.28 27.83
CA MET A 140 6.75 11.30 26.81
C MET A 140 6.05 12.62 27.17
N ILE A 141 4.76 12.58 27.51
CA ILE A 141 3.99 13.79 27.82
C ILE A 141 4.53 14.49 29.07
N ALA A 142 4.82 13.75 30.14
CA ALA A 142 5.34 14.34 31.37
C ALA A 142 6.68 15.06 31.16
N ALA A 143 7.57 14.51 30.33
CA ALA A 143 8.86 15.11 30.02
C ALA A 143 8.75 16.32 29.05
N CYS A 144 7.72 16.35 28.21
CA CYS A 144 7.44 17.43 27.26
C CYS A 144 6.47 18.49 27.79
N ASP A 145 5.97 18.38 29.02
CA ASP A 145 5.05 19.36 29.64
C ASP A 145 5.81 20.62 30.10
N VAL A 146 6.32 21.37 29.13
CA VAL A 146 7.05 22.62 29.32
C VAL A 146 6.36 23.78 28.60
N ASP A 147 6.40 24.96 29.23
CA ASP A 147 5.83 26.18 28.67
C ASP A 147 6.81 26.85 27.68
N LEU A 148 6.55 26.65 26.40
CA LEU A 148 7.33 27.27 25.32
C LEU A 148 7.06 28.78 25.19
N ALA A 149 5.94 29.30 25.72
CA ALA A 149 5.61 30.71 25.61
C ALA A 149 6.35 31.60 26.62
N VAL A 150 7.27 31.08 27.44
CA VAL A 150 8.00 31.87 28.46
C VAL A 150 8.95 32.87 27.82
N GLN A 151 9.79 32.42 26.89
CA GLN A 151 10.79 33.26 26.24
C GLN A 151 10.17 33.94 25.01
N ALA A 152 10.38 35.25 24.88
CA ALA A 152 9.98 35.99 23.69
C ALA A 152 11.07 35.84 22.63
N PRO A 153 10.72 35.68 21.34
CA PRO A 153 11.70 35.81 20.27
C PRO A 153 12.16 37.27 20.18
N GLU A 154 13.36 37.49 19.66
CA GLU A 154 13.81 38.83 19.31
C GLU A 154 12.96 39.37 18.15
N VAL A 155 12.47 40.60 18.30
CA VAL A 155 11.59 41.24 17.29
C VAL A 155 12.32 41.35 15.96
N ASP A 156 13.60 41.73 15.98
CA ASP A 156 14.41 41.92 14.78
C ASP A 156 14.53 40.62 13.97
N ASP A 157 14.69 39.47 14.62
CA ASP A 157 14.77 38.17 13.94
C ASP A 157 13.45 37.80 13.25
N LEU A 158 12.31 38.07 13.90
CA LEU A 158 10.99 37.90 13.29
C LEU A 158 10.86 38.80 12.05
N LEU A 159 11.24 40.07 12.14
CA LEU A 159 11.15 41.02 11.03
C LEU A 159 12.12 40.71 9.88
N LEU A 160 13.25 40.06 10.17
CA LEU A 160 14.18 39.51 9.17
C LEU A 160 13.64 38.22 8.52
N GLY A 161 12.53 37.68 9.03
CA GLY A 161 11.84 36.53 8.47
C GLY A 161 12.35 35.19 8.98
N ASP A 162 12.97 35.15 10.16
CA ASP A 162 13.35 33.90 10.81
C ASP A 162 12.12 33.06 11.19
N GLU A 163 12.09 31.81 10.71
CA GLU A 163 10.92 30.93 10.88
C GLU A 163 10.74 30.48 12.34
N ALA A 164 11.82 30.31 13.11
CA ALA A 164 11.74 29.90 14.51
C ALA A 164 11.21 31.05 15.38
N ALA A 165 11.68 32.28 15.13
CA ALA A 165 11.19 33.49 15.78
C ALA A 165 9.69 33.71 15.50
N LEU A 166 9.27 33.54 14.23
CA LEU A 166 7.86 33.59 13.86
C LEU A 166 7.05 32.50 14.58
N ALA A 167 7.51 31.25 14.54
CA ALA A 167 6.80 30.14 15.17
C ALA A 167 6.64 30.33 16.69
N ARG A 168 7.69 30.83 17.37
CA ARG A 168 7.65 31.15 18.80
C ARG A 168 6.74 32.33 19.11
N ALA A 169 6.70 33.36 18.27
CA ALA A 169 5.75 34.47 18.42
C ALA A 169 4.31 33.98 18.34
N ILE A 170 4.00 33.10 17.37
CA ILE A 170 2.67 32.49 17.24
C ILE A 170 2.32 31.68 18.50
N THR A 171 3.24 30.86 19.03
CA THR A 171 3.03 30.11 20.28
C THR A 171 2.70 31.02 21.46
N ARG A 172 3.33 32.20 21.55
CA ARG A 172 3.02 33.19 22.59
C ARG A 172 1.64 33.81 22.42
N PHE A 173 1.26 34.16 21.20
CA PHE A 173 -0.06 34.70 20.91
C PHE A 173 -1.15 33.67 21.19
N GLU A 174 -0.95 32.41 20.81
CA GLU A 174 -1.85 31.30 21.17
C GLU A 174 -1.98 31.09 22.68
N ALA A 175 -0.94 31.40 23.46
CA ALA A 175 -0.96 31.36 24.93
C ALA A 175 -1.52 32.64 25.58
N GLY A 176 -1.99 33.61 24.77
CA GLY A 176 -2.52 34.89 25.25
C GLY A 176 -1.46 35.84 25.83
N ARG A 177 -0.17 35.63 25.53
CA ARG A 177 0.93 36.48 26.00
C ARG A 177 1.18 37.61 25.01
N THR A 178 0.66 38.78 25.34
CA THR A 178 0.66 39.98 24.50
C THR A 178 1.54 41.09 25.09
N ASP A 179 2.79 40.78 25.40
CA ASP A 179 3.79 41.77 25.80
C ASP A 179 4.19 42.67 24.60
N GLY A 180 5.19 43.55 24.76
CA GLY A 180 5.56 44.56 23.76
C GLY A 180 5.91 44.03 22.36
N LEU A 181 6.13 42.71 22.23
CA LEU A 181 6.24 41.99 20.96
C LEU A 181 5.00 42.18 20.08
N LEU A 182 3.79 42.09 20.64
CA LEU A 182 2.55 42.18 19.83
C LEU A 182 2.39 43.56 19.21
N ASP A 183 2.69 44.61 19.97
CA ASP A 183 2.62 45.99 19.49
C ASP A 183 3.60 46.21 18.33
N ALA A 184 4.84 45.74 18.47
CA ALA A 184 5.84 45.82 17.41
C ALA A 184 5.45 45.04 16.15
N VAL A 185 4.87 43.84 16.31
CA VAL A 185 4.36 43.03 15.20
C VAL A 185 3.22 43.73 14.48
N ARG A 186 2.25 44.30 15.21
CA ARG A 186 1.12 45.03 14.62
C ARG A 186 1.58 46.29 13.89
N GLU A 187 2.52 47.04 14.47
CA GLU A 187 3.12 48.21 13.82
C GLU A 187 3.82 47.83 12.51
N ALA A 188 4.66 46.80 12.54
CA ALA A 188 5.36 46.32 11.35
C ALA A 188 4.38 45.79 10.28
N ALA A 189 3.39 44.99 10.68
CA ALA A 189 2.37 44.44 9.78
C ALA A 189 1.55 45.55 9.09
N ALA A 190 1.23 46.63 9.80
CA ALA A 190 0.47 47.76 9.25
C ALA A 190 1.23 48.51 8.13
N THR A 191 2.55 48.42 8.07
CA THR A 191 3.36 49.02 6.99
C THR A 191 3.43 48.19 5.72
N ARG A 192 2.93 46.94 5.75
CA ARG A 192 3.03 45.98 4.65
C ARG A 192 1.65 45.65 4.09
N ARG A 193 1.52 45.68 2.76
CA ARG A 193 0.29 45.32 2.07
C ARG A 193 0.39 43.90 1.54
N VAL A 194 0.04 42.94 2.39
CA VAL A 194 0.12 41.50 2.11
C VAL A 194 -1.31 40.92 2.09
N PRO A 195 -1.73 40.28 0.99
CA PRO A 195 -3.05 39.69 0.87
C PRO A 195 -3.19 38.44 1.76
N VAL A 196 -4.41 38.22 2.26
CA VAL A 196 -4.80 37.04 3.04
C VAL A 196 -5.89 36.27 2.30
N LEU A 197 -5.60 35.03 1.90
CA LEU A 197 -6.57 34.11 1.30
C LEU A 197 -7.15 33.18 2.36
N GLY A 198 -8.46 33.26 2.60
CA GLY A 198 -9.19 32.30 3.43
C GLY A 198 -9.71 31.15 2.59
N ILE A 199 -9.36 29.92 2.95
CA ILE A 199 -9.88 28.69 2.35
C ILE A 199 -10.76 27.99 3.39
N THR A 200 -12.06 27.90 3.10
CA THR A 200 -13.03 27.26 3.97
C THR A 200 -13.93 26.32 3.18
N GLY A 201 -14.71 25.48 3.85
CA GLY A 201 -15.45 24.43 3.17
C GLY A 201 -15.85 23.27 4.07
N THR A 202 -16.68 22.39 3.51
CA THR A 202 -17.16 21.21 4.24
C THR A 202 -16.02 20.24 4.58
N GLY A 203 -16.19 19.48 5.66
CA GLY A 203 -15.25 18.44 6.05
C GLY A 203 -15.06 17.40 4.93
N GLY A 204 -13.82 17.03 4.63
CA GLY A 204 -13.51 16.03 3.59
C GLY A 204 -13.66 16.52 2.14
N ALA A 205 -13.94 17.80 1.89
CA ALA A 205 -14.02 18.35 0.54
C ALA A 205 -12.66 18.43 -0.19
N GLY A 206 -11.55 18.21 0.54
CA GLY A 206 -10.19 18.25 -0.01
C GLY A 206 -9.56 19.64 0.04
N LYS A 207 -9.87 20.44 1.07
CA LYS A 207 -9.30 21.77 1.30
C LYS A 207 -7.77 21.75 1.33
N SER A 208 -7.15 21.03 2.25
CA SER A 208 -5.69 20.94 2.35
C SER A 208 -5.01 20.32 1.13
N SER A 209 -5.68 19.41 0.42
CA SER A 209 -5.19 18.93 -0.89
C SER A 209 -5.22 20.01 -1.97
N LEU A 210 -6.29 20.82 -2.02
CA LEU A 210 -6.39 21.94 -2.94
C LEU A 210 -5.43 23.07 -2.57
N THR A 211 -5.24 23.35 -1.28
CA THR A 211 -4.26 24.31 -0.75
C THR A 211 -2.84 23.91 -1.21
N ASP A 212 -2.45 22.64 -1.06
CA ASP A 212 -1.17 22.11 -1.54
C ASP A 212 -0.98 22.34 -3.05
N GLU A 213 -2.00 21.99 -3.84
CA GLU A 213 -1.97 22.17 -5.28
C GLU A 213 -1.90 23.66 -5.67
N LEU A 214 -2.59 24.55 -4.97
CA LEU A 214 -2.51 26.01 -5.19
C LEU A 214 -1.12 26.55 -4.84
N VAL A 215 -0.54 26.15 -3.70
CA VAL A 215 0.83 26.50 -3.31
C VAL A 215 1.81 26.02 -4.39
N ARG A 216 1.64 24.80 -4.91
CA ARG A 216 2.42 24.29 -6.04
C ARG A 216 2.31 25.19 -7.27
N ARG A 217 1.10 25.66 -7.65
CA ARG A 217 0.93 26.58 -8.79
C ARG A 217 1.61 27.92 -8.51
N PHE A 218 1.41 28.54 -7.35
CA PHE A 218 2.11 29.78 -7.00
C PHE A 218 3.62 29.64 -7.11
N ARG A 219 4.18 28.56 -6.57
CA ARG A 219 5.63 28.29 -6.64
C ARG A 219 6.11 28.09 -8.07
N ARG A 220 5.45 27.24 -8.86
CA ARG A 220 5.84 26.96 -10.26
C ARG A 220 5.68 28.20 -11.13
N ASP A 221 4.53 28.86 -11.07
CA ASP A 221 4.17 30.00 -11.89
C ASP A 221 5.08 31.21 -11.64
N GLN A 222 5.45 31.42 -10.37
CA GLN A 222 6.29 32.55 -9.94
C GLN A 222 7.74 32.14 -9.70
N GLN A 223 8.13 30.92 -10.10
CA GLN A 223 9.50 30.40 -10.02
C GLN A 223 10.13 30.52 -8.62
N ASP A 224 9.38 30.13 -7.59
CA ASP A 224 9.79 30.18 -6.18
C ASP A 224 10.21 31.57 -5.67
N LYS A 225 9.77 32.66 -6.33
CA LYS A 225 10.01 34.04 -5.88
C LYS A 225 9.11 34.46 -4.72
N LEU A 226 7.92 33.87 -4.60
CA LEU A 226 6.96 34.19 -3.54
C LEU A 226 7.27 33.45 -2.24
N ARG A 227 7.15 34.17 -1.12
CA ARG A 227 7.11 33.60 0.23
C ARG A 227 5.66 33.46 0.67
N ILE A 228 5.23 32.24 1.00
CA ILE A 228 3.84 31.94 1.37
C ILE A 228 3.79 31.43 2.82
N ALA A 229 2.92 32.00 3.64
CA ALA A 229 2.60 31.46 4.96
C ALA A 229 1.25 30.73 4.90
N VAL A 230 1.18 29.52 5.43
CA VAL A 230 -0.04 28.71 5.51
C VAL A 230 -0.36 28.45 6.98
N LEU A 231 -1.54 28.88 7.41
CA LEU A 231 -2.10 28.71 8.74
C LEU A 231 -3.28 27.74 8.64
N ALA A 232 -3.05 26.46 8.96
CA ALA A 232 -4.07 25.43 8.85
C ALA A 232 -4.71 25.15 10.21
N ILE A 233 -6.03 25.23 10.29
CA ILE A 233 -6.77 25.15 11.55
C ILE A 233 -7.55 23.83 11.61
N ASP A 234 -7.31 23.05 12.66
CA ASP A 234 -7.97 21.78 12.92
C ASP A 234 -8.75 21.79 14.26
N PRO A 235 -9.84 21.01 14.38
CA PRO A 235 -10.67 21.03 15.58
C PRO A 235 -10.03 20.27 16.76
N SER A 236 -10.03 20.87 17.95
CA SER A 236 -9.65 20.18 19.19
C SER A 236 -10.72 19.15 19.62
N ARG A 237 -10.30 18.01 20.21
CA ARG A 237 -11.27 17.03 20.74
C ARG A 237 -11.95 17.57 21.99
N ARG A 238 -13.28 17.44 22.04
CA ARG A 238 -14.10 17.77 23.23
C ARG A 238 -13.71 16.98 24.49
N ARG A 239 -13.18 15.76 24.32
CA ARG A 239 -12.79 14.87 25.42
C ARG A 239 -11.29 14.64 25.35
N GLY A 240 -10.59 14.94 26.44
CA GLY A 240 -9.14 14.76 26.58
C GLY A 240 -8.28 15.99 26.23
N GLY A 241 -8.83 17.00 25.54
CA GLY A 241 -8.14 18.28 25.27
C GLY A 241 -7.17 18.28 24.08
N GLY A 242 -6.70 17.10 23.63
CA GLY A 242 -5.77 16.97 22.51
C GLY A 242 -6.41 17.19 21.13
N ALA A 243 -5.56 17.31 20.10
CA ALA A 243 -5.96 17.51 18.71
C ALA A 243 -5.13 16.64 17.77
N LEU A 244 -5.71 16.24 16.63
CA LEU A 244 -4.95 15.68 15.52
C LEU A 244 -4.90 16.77 14.47
N LEU A 245 -3.72 17.35 14.29
CA LEU A 245 -3.45 18.40 13.32
C LEU A 245 -3.02 17.71 12.03
N GLY A 246 -4.02 17.39 11.20
CA GLY A 246 -3.95 16.46 10.09
C GLY A 246 -3.82 17.13 8.72
N ASP A 247 -3.78 18.45 8.63
CA ASP A 247 -3.65 19.13 7.33
C ASP A 247 -2.23 19.05 6.75
N ARG A 248 -1.20 19.14 7.60
CA ARG A 248 0.21 19.13 7.15
C ARG A 248 0.60 17.86 6.40
N ILE A 249 0.00 16.71 6.73
CA ILE A 249 0.27 15.43 6.05
C ILE A 249 -0.04 15.46 4.56
N ARG A 250 -0.96 16.34 4.12
CA ARG A 250 -1.41 16.49 2.73
C ARG A 250 -0.50 17.37 1.87
N MET A 251 0.40 18.10 2.51
CA MET A 251 1.18 19.16 1.91
C MET A 251 2.53 18.63 1.40
N ASN A 252 2.65 18.44 0.09
CA ASN A 252 3.87 18.03 -0.60
C ASN A 252 4.67 19.23 -1.14
N ALA A 253 4.06 20.42 -1.23
CA ALA A 253 4.65 21.61 -1.82
C ALA A 253 5.34 22.55 -0.81
N ILE A 254 5.50 22.13 0.45
CA ILE A 254 6.21 22.91 1.48
C ILE A 254 7.71 22.89 1.18
N THR A 255 8.33 24.06 1.07
CA THR A 255 9.77 24.20 0.85
C THR A 255 10.35 25.16 1.89
N PRO A 256 11.37 24.74 2.68
CA PRO A 256 11.96 25.56 3.72
C PRO A 256 12.40 26.94 3.21
N GLY A 257 12.12 28.01 3.95
CA GLY A 257 12.45 29.39 3.57
C GLY A 257 11.56 30.01 2.48
N ARG A 258 10.70 29.22 1.84
CA ARG A 258 9.70 29.69 0.85
C ARG A 258 8.28 29.53 1.37
N VAL A 259 7.98 28.41 2.01
CA VAL A 259 6.67 28.10 2.57
C VAL A 259 6.80 27.87 4.06
N PHE A 260 6.18 28.75 4.85
CA PHE A 260 5.99 28.55 6.28
C PHE A 260 4.64 27.89 6.52
N PHE A 261 4.61 26.82 7.31
CA PHE A 261 3.36 26.10 7.61
C PHE A 261 3.20 25.96 9.12
N ARG A 262 2.05 26.39 9.65
CA ARG A 262 1.71 26.28 11.06
C ARG A 262 0.31 25.68 11.21
N SER A 263 0.24 24.60 11.96
CA SER A 263 -1.01 23.93 12.30
C SER A 263 -1.54 24.43 13.65
N ILE A 264 -2.78 24.90 13.69
CA ILE A 264 -3.38 25.54 14.86
C ILE A 264 -4.62 24.77 15.29
N ALA A 265 -4.73 24.44 16.57
CA ALA A 265 -5.95 23.85 17.11
C ALA A 265 -6.97 24.95 17.44
N THR A 266 -8.26 24.71 17.23
CA THR A 266 -9.29 25.72 17.57
C THR A 266 -9.28 26.09 19.06
N ARG A 267 -8.92 25.16 19.95
CA ARG A 267 -8.89 25.30 21.43
C ARG A 267 -10.19 25.84 22.05
N SER A 268 -11.28 25.85 21.30
CA SER A 268 -12.59 26.33 21.67
C SER A 268 -13.65 25.36 21.19
N HIS A 269 -14.76 25.27 21.93
CA HIS A 269 -15.88 24.40 21.61
C HIS A 269 -16.92 25.04 20.68
N ASP A 270 -16.98 26.37 20.68
CA ASP A 270 -18.05 27.15 20.04
C ASP A 270 -17.54 27.99 18.86
N SER A 271 -16.25 27.90 18.51
CA SER A 271 -15.63 28.67 17.43
C SER A 271 -14.81 27.78 16.51
N GLU A 272 -14.96 27.99 15.21
CA GLU A 272 -14.13 27.43 14.15
C GLU A 272 -12.81 28.20 13.95
N ILE A 273 -12.69 29.39 14.55
CA ILE A 273 -11.52 30.27 14.48
C ILE A 273 -10.80 30.31 15.85
N PRO A 274 -9.46 30.19 15.89
CA PRO A 274 -8.65 30.40 17.09
C PRO A 274 -8.73 31.83 17.61
N GLY A 275 -8.66 32.02 18.93
CA GLY A 275 -8.87 33.33 19.58
C GLY A 275 -7.89 34.45 19.15
N HIS A 276 -6.68 34.11 18.71
CA HIS A 276 -5.63 35.07 18.33
C HIS A 276 -5.25 34.99 16.83
N LEU A 277 -6.19 34.59 15.97
CA LEU A 277 -5.91 34.42 14.53
C LEU A 277 -5.43 35.74 13.87
N GLU A 278 -6.03 36.88 14.21
CA GLU A 278 -5.62 38.19 13.66
C GLU A 278 -4.16 38.52 14.01
N ASP A 279 -3.73 38.21 15.24
CA ASP A 279 -2.36 38.42 15.71
C ASP A 279 -1.38 37.48 15.00
N THR A 280 -1.77 36.22 14.77
CA THR A 280 -0.98 35.25 13.98
C THR A 280 -0.82 35.71 12.53
N ILE A 281 -1.89 36.19 11.89
CA ILE A 281 -1.83 36.74 10.53
C ILE A 281 -0.90 37.95 10.50
N ALA A 282 -1.02 38.87 11.46
CA ALA A 282 -0.13 40.03 11.57
C ALA A 282 1.35 39.62 11.70
N ALA A 283 1.64 38.58 12.48
CA ALA A 283 2.99 38.02 12.62
C ALA A 283 3.57 37.55 11.28
N CYS A 284 2.79 36.81 10.49
CA CYS A 284 3.20 36.38 9.16
C CYS A 284 3.43 37.57 8.22
N LYS A 285 2.58 38.59 8.27
CA LYS A 285 2.78 39.82 7.48
C LYS A 285 4.08 40.52 7.88
N ALA A 286 4.31 40.69 9.18
CA ALA A 286 5.51 41.33 9.73
C ALA A 286 6.80 40.58 9.36
N ALA A 287 6.77 39.24 9.32
CA ALA A 287 7.89 38.39 8.91
C ALA A 287 8.23 38.42 7.40
N GLY A 288 7.51 39.24 6.63
CA GLY A 288 7.81 39.53 5.24
C GLY A 288 7.38 38.45 4.25
N PHE A 289 6.28 37.76 4.54
CA PHE A 289 5.60 36.90 3.58
C PHE A 289 4.80 37.73 2.56
N ASP A 290 4.65 37.20 1.36
CA ASP A 290 4.00 37.85 0.21
C ASP A 290 2.53 37.44 0.06
N LEU A 291 2.15 36.32 0.66
CA LEU A 291 0.78 35.80 0.74
C LEU A 291 0.62 35.03 2.05
N VAL A 292 -0.51 35.26 2.73
CA VAL A 292 -0.94 34.43 3.87
C VAL A 292 -2.17 33.64 3.45
N ILE A 293 -2.14 32.31 3.61
CA ILE A 293 -3.28 31.42 3.38
C ILE A 293 -3.76 30.92 4.74
N VAL A 294 -5.05 31.03 5.00
CA VAL A 294 -5.68 30.50 6.22
C VAL A 294 -6.68 29.43 5.82
N GLU A 295 -6.45 28.19 6.27
CA GLU A 295 -7.38 27.09 6.07
C GLU A 295 -8.18 26.83 7.35
N THR A 296 -9.51 26.78 7.25
CA THR A 296 -10.39 26.51 8.39
C THR A 296 -10.60 25.00 8.60
N PRO A 297 -11.10 24.56 9.76
CA PRO A 297 -11.62 23.20 9.90
C PRO A 297 -12.83 22.97 8.98
N GLY A 298 -13.34 21.73 8.94
CA GLY A 298 -14.58 21.44 8.22
C GLY A 298 -15.77 22.19 8.82
N ILE A 299 -16.37 23.11 8.04
CA ILE A 299 -17.44 23.99 8.51
C ILE A 299 -18.84 23.45 8.19
N GLY A 300 -19.83 23.86 8.97
CA GLY A 300 -21.25 23.62 8.73
C GLY A 300 -21.83 24.56 7.67
N GLN A 301 -23.16 24.50 7.47
CA GLN A 301 -23.83 25.33 6.46
C GLN A 301 -23.94 26.81 6.87
N GLY A 302 -24.10 27.11 8.16
CA GLY A 302 -24.28 28.48 8.68
C GLY A 302 -23.01 29.14 9.20
N ASP A 303 -21.85 28.61 8.83
CA ASP A 303 -20.55 29.02 9.35
C ASP A 303 -19.82 29.88 8.30
N ALA A 304 -19.35 31.06 8.70
CA ALA A 304 -18.62 32.00 7.84
C ALA A 304 -17.60 32.84 8.66
N GLY A 305 -17.12 32.29 9.77
CA GLY A 305 -16.30 33.00 10.77
C GLY A 305 -14.93 33.45 10.26
N ILE A 306 -14.45 32.92 9.13
CA ILE A 306 -13.18 33.31 8.51
C ILE A 306 -13.24 34.66 7.78
N VAL A 307 -14.43 35.07 7.30
CA VAL A 307 -14.62 36.22 6.41
C VAL A 307 -14.02 37.54 6.97
N PRO A 308 -14.17 37.88 8.27
CA PRO A 308 -13.61 39.11 8.81
C PRO A 308 -12.08 39.18 8.84
N PHE A 309 -11.39 38.04 8.70
CA PHE A 309 -9.93 37.94 8.87
C PHE A 309 -9.16 37.90 7.54
N VAL A 310 -9.86 37.84 6.41
CA VAL A 310 -9.25 37.56 5.10
C VAL A 310 -9.62 38.61 4.06
N ASP A 311 -8.74 38.82 3.08
CA ASP A 311 -8.94 39.74 1.96
C ASP A 311 -9.76 39.10 0.83
N THR A 312 -9.60 37.80 0.65
CA THR A 312 -10.31 36.99 -0.35
C THR A 312 -10.68 35.65 0.26
N SER A 313 -11.88 35.16 -0.04
CA SER A 313 -12.40 33.90 0.47
C SER A 313 -12.72 32.89 -0.64
N LEU A 314 -12.25 31.66 -0.44
CA LEU A 314 -12.51 30.50 -1.29
C LEU A 314 -13.37 29.49 -0.53
N TYR A 315 -14.56 29.19 -1.05
CA TYR A 315 -15.39 28.10 -0.53
C TYR A 315 -15.14 26.80 -1.31
N VAL A 316 -14.78 25.74 -0.61
CA VAL A 316 -14.50 24.42 -1.19
C VAL A 316 -15.62 23.45 -0.79
N MET A 317 -16.20 22.77 -1.77
CA MET A 317 -17.28 21.81 -1.57
C MET A 317 -17.12 20.62 -2.52
N THR A 318 -17.87 19.55 -2.28
CA THR A 318 -17.97 18.39 -3.19
C THR A 318 -19.25 18.48 -4.04
N PRO A 319 -19.38 17.65 -5.09
CA PRO A 319 -20.65 17.49 -5.80
C PRO A 319 -21.82 16.99 -4.94
N GLU A 320 -21.54 16.45 -3.75
CA GLU A 320 -22.51 15.81 -2.86
C GLU A 320 -22.98 16.77 -1.75
N PHE A 321 -23.86 17.72 -2.10
CA PHE A 321 -24.45 18.67 -1.14
C PHE A 321 -25.95 18.44 -0.89
N GLY A 322 -26.52 17.35 -1.43
CA GLY A 322 -27.95 17.04 -1.35
C GLY A 322 -28.76 17.74 -2.44
N ALA A 323 -29.96 18.22 -2.10
CA ALA A 323 -30.82 18.94 -3.04
C ALA A 323 -30.30 20.37 -3.30
N ALA A 324 -30.55 20.90 -4.51
CA ALA A 324 -30.18 22.29 -4.87
C ALA A 324 -30.71 23.35 -3.88
N SER A 325 -31.84 23.11 -3.21
CA SER A 325 -32.38 24.01 -2.17
C SER A 325 -31.52 24.10 -0.91
N GLN A 326 -30.55 23.20 -0.71
CA GLN A 326 -29.61 23.30 0.41
C GLN A 326 -28.58 24.42 0.18
N LEU A 327 -28.30 24.78 -1.09
CA LEU A 327 -27.37 25.85 -1.42
C LEU A 327 -27.86 27.22 -0.90
N GLU A 328 -29.17 27.40 -0.77
CA GLU A 328 -29.79 28.60 -0.19
C GLU A 328 -29.54 28.75 1.32
N LYS A 329 -28.98 27.73 1.98
CA LYS A 329 -28.67 27.72 3.42
C LYS A 329 -27.18 27.78 3.72
N ILE A 330 -26.34 27.79 2.69
CA ILE A 330 -24.89 27.83 2.86
C ILE A 330 -24.50 29.30 2.91
N ASP A 331 -24.32 29.84 4.11
CA ASP A 331 -23.99 31.25 4.33
C ASP A 331 -22.71 31.65 3.59
N MET A 332 -21.73 30.75 3.54
CA MET A 332 -20.47 31.01 2.83
C MET A 332 -20.65 31.29 1.33
N LEU A 333 -21.74 30.85 0.68
CA LEU A 333 -22.02 31.21 -0.72
C LEU A 333 -22.43 32.68 -0.90
N ASP A 334 -22.82 33.39 0.16
CA ASP A 334 -23.06 34.83 0.10
C ASP A 334 -21.77 35.64 0.14
N PHE A 335 -20.72 35.10 0.77
CA PHE A 335 -19.47 35.81 1.03
C PHE A 335 -18.30 35.38 0.12
N ALA A 336 -18.32 34.15 -0.41
CA ALA A 336 -17.21 33.59 -1.17
C ALA A 336 -16.90 34.40 -2.44
N ASP A 337 -15.63 34.78 -2.63
CA ASP A 337 -15.15 35.44 -3.85
C ASP A 337 -15.06 34.46 -5.01
N ALA A 338 -14.62 33.24 -4.71
CA ALA A 338 -14.60 32.10 -5.61
C ALA A 338 -15.09 30.82 -4.90
N VAL A 339 -15.62 29.88 -5.68
CA VAL A 339 -16.09 28.58 -5.20
C VAL A 339 -15.40 27.47 -5.98
N ALA A 340 -14.86 26.49 -5.28
CA ALA A 340 -14.31 25.26 -5.85
C ALA A 340 -15.24 24.08 -5.54
N VAL A 341 -15.89 23.55 -6.57
CA VAL A 341 -16.51 22.23 -6.52
C VAL A 341 -15.41 21.20 -6.79
N ASN A 342 -14.72 20.82 -5.72
CA ASN A 342 -13.61 19.88 -5.76
C ASN A 342 -14.10 18.43 -5.82
N LYS A 343 -13.21 17.49 -6.19
CA LYS A 343 -13.58 16.09 -6.51
C LYS A 343 -14.50 16.01 -7.71
N PHE A 344 -14.17 16.78 -8.74
CA PHE A 344 -14.99 16.95 -9.94
C PHE A 344 -15.12 15.66 -10.78
N GLU A 345 -14.28 14.67 -10.51
CA GLU A 345 -14.39 13.30 -11.02
C GLU A 345 -15.63 12.54 -10.53
N ARG A 346 -16.30 13.03 -9.48
CA ARG A 346 -17.49 12.37 -8.94
C ARG A 346 -18.72 12.59 -9.79
N ARG A 347 -19.65 11.64 -9.70
CA ARG A 347 -20.94 11.69 -10.41
C ARG A 347 -21.73 12.94 -10.03
N GLY A 348 -22.29 13.62 -11.03
CA GLY A 348 -23.13 14.80 -10.83
C GLY A 348 -22.35 16.11 -10.64
N ALA A 349 -21.02 16.09 -10.82
CA ALA A 349 -20.17 17.28 -10.69
C ALA A 349 -20.57 18.44 -11.62
N ASP A 350 -20.95 18.16 -12.87
CA ASP A 350 -21.43 19.18 -13.80
C ASP A 350 -22.73 19.85 -13.33
N ASP A 351 -23.71 19.04 -12.89
CA ASP A 351 -24.96 19.54 -12.33
C ASP A 351 -24.71 20.34 -11.04
N ALA A 352 -23.82 19.84 -10.17
CA ALA A 352 -23.39 20.51 -8.96
C ALA A 352 -22.82 21.89 -9.24
N ARG A 353 -21.86 22.01 -10.16
CA ARG A 353 -21.29 23.31 -10.56
C ARG A 353 -22.35 24.24 -11.12
N ARG A 354 -23.24 23.75 -11.99
CA ARG A 354 -24.34 24.56 -12.53
C ARG A 354 -25.21 25.13 -11.41
N ASP A 355 -25.63 24.28 -10.48
CA ASP A 355 -26.56 24.68 -9.43
C ASP A 355 -25.92 25.66 -8.44
N VAL A 356 -24.65 25.44 -8.07
CA VAL A 356 -23.83 26.35 -7.25
C VAL A 356 -23.65 27.70 -7.96
N ALA A 357 -23.28 27.68 -9.24
CA ALA A 357 -23.10 28.91 -10.01
C ALA A 357 -24.41 29.69 -10.16
N ARG A 358 -25.54 29.03 -10.41
CA ARG A 358 -26.85 29.69 -10.45
C ARG A 358 -27.25 30.26 -9.10
N GLN A 359 -26.92 29.58 -7.99
CA GLN A 359 -27.11 30.14 -6.66
C GLN A 359 -26.25 31.39 -6.47
N LEU A 360 -24.99 31.38 -6.90
CA LEU A 360 -24.10 32.53 -6.80
C LEU A 360 -24.59 33.73 -7.63
N VAL A 361 -25.21 33.50 -8.81
CA VAL A 361 -25.91 34.55 -9.57
C VAL A 361 -26.99 35.22 -8.72
N ARG A 362 -27.78 34.44 -7.97
CA ARG A 362 -28.88 34.93 -7.14
C ARG A 362 -28.35 35.71 -5.94
N ASN A 363 -27.39 35.14 -5.21
CA ASN A 363 -26.79 35.75 -4.02
C ASN A 363 -26.15 37.11 -4.35
N ARG A 364 -25.51 37.22 -5.52
CA ARG A 364 -24.89 38.48 -6.00
C ARG A 364 -25.84 39.40 -6.78
N GLU A 365 -27.11 39.03 -6.92
CA GLU A 365 -28.12 39.72 -7.76
C GLU A 365 -27.66 40.02 -9.20
N ALA A 366 -26.74 39.21 -9.73
CA ALA A 366 -26.06 39.42 -11.01
C ALA A 366 -26.85 38.87 -12.20
N PHE A 367 -28.17 39.13 -12.27
CA PHE A 367 -29.10 38.52 -13.22
C PHE A 367 -28.79 38.78 -14.71
N GLY A 368 -27.93 39.76 -15.03
CA GLY A 368 -27.44 40.03 -16.38
C GLY A 368 -26.21 39.19 -16.78
N THR A 369 -25.58 38.51 -15.84
CA THR A 369 -24.38 37.69 -16.04
C THR A 369 -24.79 36.23 -16.21
N ARG A 370 -24.19 35.53 -17.20
CA ARG A 370 -24.46 34.10 -17.39
C ARG A 370 -23.80 33.31 -16.26
N TRP A 371 -24.45 32.25 -15.77
CA TRP A 371 -23.95 31.46 -14.63
C TRP A 371 -22.57 30.84 -14.94
N GLU A 372 -22.28 30.53 -16.20
CA GLU A 372 -21.00 30.00 -16.66
C GLU A 372 -19.83 30.95 -16.43
N GLN A 373 -20.10 32.25 -16.26
CA GLN A 373 -19.10 33.29 -15.98
C GLN A 373 -18.90 33.54 -14.49
N MET A 374 -19.75 32.96 -13.63
CA MET A 374 -19.56 33.07 -12.18
C MET A 374 -18.26 32.38 -11.77
N PRO A 375 -17.58 32.87 -10.71
CA PRO A 375 -16.31 32.32 -10.22
C PRO A 375 -16.52 30.99 -9.48
N VAL A 376 -17.13 30.01 -10.16
CA VAL A 376 -17.37 28.65 -9.69
C VAL A 376 -16.61 27.69 -10.59
N PHE A 377 -15.62 27.02 -10.00
CA PHE A 377 -14.67 26.15 -10.66
C PHE A 377 -14.91 24.69 -10.26
N GLY A 378 -14.83 23.78 -11.23
CA GLY A 378 -14.76 22.35 -10.97
C GLY A 378 -13.30 21.92 -10.91
N THR A 379 -12.84 21.41 -9.77
CA THR A 379 -11.42 21.08 -9.57
C THR A 379 -11.24 19.61 -9.19
N SER A 380 -10.11 19.02 -9.58
CA SER A 380 -9.67 17.73 -9.03
C SER A 380 -8.29 17.86 -8.43
N ALA A 381 -8.22 18.13 -7.12
CA ALA A 381 -6.94 18.23 -6.42
C ALA A 381 -6.20 16.88 -6.30
N ALA A 382 -6.90 15.75 -6.52
CA ALA A 382 -6.29 14.42 -6.53
C ALA A 382 -5.48 14.16 -7.81
N ARG A 383 -5.81 14.87 -8.89
CA ARG A 383 -5.14 14.74 -10.18
C ARG A 383 -3.95 15.70 -10.27
N PHE A 384 -2.82 15.16 -10.69
CA PHE A 384 -1.64 15.97 -10.97
C PHE A 384 -1.85 16.88 -12.19
N ASP A 385 -1.38 18.12 -12.09
CA ASP A 385 -1.47 19.15 -13.14
C ASP A 385 -2.89 19.41 -13.68
N ASP A 386 -3.89 19.30 -12.79
CA ASP A 386 -5.30 19.55 -13.14
C ASP A 386 -5.52 20.96 -13.72
N ASP A 387 -6.16 21.04 -14.88
CA ASP A 387 -6.48 22.28 -15.58
C ASP A 387 -7.60 23.07 -14.88
N GLY A 388 -8.52 22.37 -14.20
CA GLY A 388 -9.53 22.98 -13.32
C GLY A 388 -8.90 23.73 -12.13
N VAL A 389 -7.93 23.11 -11.44
CA VAL A 389 -7.16 23.77 -10.37
C VAL A 389 -6.35 24.94 -10.92
N THR A 390 -5.77 24.80 -12.12
CA THR A 390 -5.01 25.89 -12.77
C THR A 390 -5.91 27.08 -13.11
N ALA A 391 -7.14 26.84 -13.58
CA ALA A 391 -8.13 27.89 -13.81
C ALA A 391 -8.52 28.62 -12.52
N LEU A 392 -8.75 27.87 -11.43
CA LEU A 392 -9.01 28.46 -10.12
C LEU A 392 -7.83 29.30 -9.63
N TYR A 393 -6.60 28.80 -9.77
CA TYR A 393 -5.37 29.52 -9.43
C TYR A 393 -5.26 30.87 -10.18
N GLN A 394 -5.54 30.88 -11.47
CA GLN A 394 -5.50 32.09 -12.30
C GLN A 394 -6.53 33.13 -11.84
N GLU A 395 -7.74 32.68 -11.50
CA GLU A 395 -8.77 33.55 -10.95
C GLU A 395 -8.38 34.10 -9.56
N LEU A 396 -7.86 33.26 -8.67
CA LEU A 396 -7.37 33.67 -7.35
C LEU A 396 -6.26 34.71 -7.47
N THR A 397 -5.30 34.49 -8.37
CA THR A 397 -4.23 35.46 -8.64
C THR A 397 -4.80 36.80 -9.13
N ARG A 398 -5.83 36.78 -9.99
CA ARG A 398 -6.51 37.98 -10.49
C ARG A 398 -7.17 38.77 -9.35
N VAL A 399 -7.84 38.10 -8.41
CA VAL A 399 -8.53 38.76 -7.30
C VAL A 399 -7.60 39.17 -6.16
N LEU A 400 -6.46 38.49 -5.96
CA LEU A 400 -5.48 38.82 -4.92
C LEU A 400 -4.55 40.00 -5.29
N ARG A 401 -4.30 40.24 -6.59
CA ARG A 401 -3.45 41.36 -7.06
C ARG A 401 -3.89 42.74 -6.52
N PRO A 402 -5.18 43.13 -6.55
CA PRO A 402 -5.66 44.36 -5.92
C PRO A 402 -5.37 44.50 -4.42
N HIS A 403 -5.19 43.38 -3.71
CA HIS A 403 -4.90 43.33 -2.27
C HIS A 403 -3.39 43.33 -1.96
N GLY A 404 -2.53 43.41 -2.98
CA GLY A 404 -1.09 43.57 -2.81
C GLY A 404 -0.26 42.32 -3.16
N LEU A 405 -0.85 41.30 -3.79
CA LEU A 405 -0.07 40.17 -4.30
C LEU A 405 0.96 40.67 -5.32
N ILE A 406 2.25 40.48 -5.00
CA ILE A 406 3.37 40.80 -5.89
C ILE A 406 3.60 39.66 -6.89
N GLY A 407 4.14 39.96 -8.08
CA GLY A 407 4.47 38.94 -9.08
C GLY A 407 4.36 39.45 -10.52
N ASP A 408 5.21 38.88 -11.38
CA ASP A 408 5.24 39.16 -12.83
C ASP A 408 4.07 38.42 -13.54
N ASP A 409 4.06 38.47 -14.87
CA ASP A 409 3.28 37.51 -15.67
C ASP A 409 3.89 36.11 -15.47
N GLY A 410 3.04 35.15 -15.10
CA GLY A 410 3.42 33.79 -14.73
C GLY A 410 3.94 32.92 -15.88
N VAL A 411 4.62 31.81 -15.55
CA VAL A 411 5.10 30.84 -16.55
C VAL A 411 4.10 29.72 -16.87
N LEU A 412 3.02 29.57 -16.09
CA LEU A 412 1.99 28.57 -16.39
C LEU A 412 1.15 29.00 -17.61
N PRO A 413 0.72 28.02 -18.44
CA PRO A 413 -0.14 28.31 -19.57
C PRO A 413 -1.49 28.88 -19.10
N GLN A 414 -1.99 29.89 -19.80
CA GLN A 414 -3.35 30.39 -19.60
C GLN A 414 -4.34 29.30 -20.01
N VAL A 415 -5.35 29.06 -19.16
CA VAL A 415 -6.40 28.07 -19.44
C VAL A 415 -7.76 28.75 -19.51
N ASP A 416 -8.56 28.36 -20.50
CA ASP A 416 -9.86 28.99 -20.77
C ASP A 416 -11.03 28.22 -20.12
N THR A 417 -10.72 27.11 -19.44
CA THR A 417 -11.70 26.25 -18.78
C THR A 417 -12.10 26.80 -17.40
N ARG A 418 -13.22 26.30 -16.89
CA ARG A 418 -13.63 26.47 -15.48
C ARG A 418 -13.89 25.13 -14.79
N VAL A 419 -13.66 24.03 -15.48
CA VAL A 419 -13.81 22.68 -14.96
C VAL A 419 -12.59 21.86 -15.34
N SER A 420 -12.24 20.92 -14.48
CA SER A 420 -11.29 19.88 -14.82
C SER A 420 -11.75 19.15 -16.08
N THR A 421 -10.87 18.99 -17.06
CA THR A 421 -11.15 18.30 -18.33
C THR A 421 -10.28 17.06 -18.48
N GLY A 422 -10.74 16.06 -19.24
CA GLY A 422 -9.97 14.82 -19.42
C GLY A 422 -9.91 13.95 -18.15
N LEU A 423 -10.92 14.04 -17.29
CA LEU A 423 -11.13 13.14 -16.17
C LEU A 423 -11.46 11.73 -16.69
N SER A 424 -10.44 10.93 -16.97
CA SER A 424 -10.59 9.49 -17.23
C SER A 424 -10.28 8.74 -15.94
N GLY A 425 -11.32 8.34 -15.20
CA GLY A 425 -11.11 7.44 -14.07
C GLY A 425 -10.48 6.12 -14.53
N VAL A 426 -9.70 5.48 -13.64
CA VAL A 426 -9.13 4.15 -13.89
C VAL A 426 -10.22 3.13 -14.26
N LEU A 427 -11.41 3.29 -13.68
CA LEU A 427 -12.60 2.51 -13.99
C LEU A 427 -13.65 3.39 -14.69
N PRO A 428 -14.36 2.86 -15.70
CA PRO A 428 -15.40 3.60 -16.39
C PRO A 428 -16.64 3.77 -15.49
N THR A 429 -17.35 4.87 -15.65
CA THR A 429 -18.59 5.17 -14.92
C THR A 429 -19.61 4.04 -15.08
N GLY A 430 -20.25 3.62 -13.97
CA GLY A 430 -21.21 2.52 -13.94
C GLY A 430 -20.61 1.15 -13.60
N ARG A 431 -19.27 1.03 -13.52
CA ARG A 431 -18.59 -0.19 -13.04
C ARG A 431 -18.29 -0.19 -11.55
N GLU A 432 -18.80 0.74 -10.76
CA GLU A 432 -18.44 0.89 -9.34
C GLU A 432 -18.90 -0.29 -8.46
N ARG A 433 -19.86 -1.11 -8.94
CA ARG A 433 -20.45 -2.24 -8.21
C ARG A 433 -19.94 -3.63 -8.64
N TYR A 434 -18.86 -3.69 -9.43
CA TYR A 434 -18.28 -4.95 -9.94
C TYR A 434 -18.07 -6.04 -8.86
N LEU A 435 -17.64 -5.67 -7.66
CA LEU A 435 -17.45 -6.62 -6.55
C LEU A 435 -18.76 -7.26 -6.07
N SER A 436 -19.87 -6.51 -6.05
CA SER A 436 -21.19 -7.08 -5.74
C SER A 436 -21.66 -8.02 -6.85
N GLU A 437 -21.43 -7.66 -8.12
CA GLU A 437 -21.76 -8.55 -9.25
C GLU A 437 -21.00 -9.88 -9.17
N ILE A 438 -19.73 -9.84 -8.77
CA ILE A 438 -18.92 -11.04 -8.52
C ILE A 438 -19.49 -11.82 -7.33
N ALA A 439 -19.81 -11.15 -6.24
CA ALA A 439 -20.39 -11.81 -5.06
C ALA A 439 -21.71 -12.52 -5.38
N ASP A 440 -22.56 -11.89 -6.19
CA ASP A 440 -23.82 -12.48 -6.65
C ASP A 440 -23.56 -13.68 -7.56
N ALA A 441 -22.59 -13.61 -8.49
CA ALA A 441 -22.22 -14.75 -9.34
C ALA A 441 -21.78 -15.98 -8.51
N VAL A 442 -20.96 -15.78 -7.46
CA VAL A 442 -20.53 -16.89 -6.59
C VAL A 442 -21.71 -17.46 -5.77
N ARG A 443 -22.59 -16.60 -5.24
CA ARG A 443 -23.80 -17.04 -4.52
C ARG A 443 -24.75 -17.81 -5.43
N ASP A 444 -24.95 -17.34 -6.66
CA ASP A 444 -25.81 -17.97 -7.66
C ASP A 444 -25.25 -19.33 -8.11
N TYR A 445 -23.93 -19.44 -8.21
CA TYR A 445 -23.25 -20.71 -8.46
C TYR A 445 -23.61 -21.75 -7.40
N HIS A 446 -23.49 -21.39 -6.10
CA HIS A 446 -23.81 -22.27 -4.98
C HIS A 446 -25.29 -22.58 -4.85
N ALA A 447 -26.17 -21.59 -5.02
CA ALA A 447 -27.62 -21.79 -5.03
C ALA A 447 -28.03 -22.75 -6.15
N THR A 448 -27.39 -22.65 -7.31
CA THR A 448 -27.59 -23.59 -8.42
C THR A 448 -27.04 -24.97 -8.08
N THR A 449 -25.88 -25.08 -7.42
CA THR A 449 -25.34 -26.37 -6.95
C THR A 449 -26.32 -27.06 -6.01
N ALA A 450 -26.81 -26.38 -4.98
CA ALA A 450 -27.75 -26.96 -4.01
C ALA A 450 -29.05 -27.43 -4.68
N ARG A 451 -29.62 -26.61 -5.58
CA ARG A 451 -30.82 -26.98 -6.34
C ARG A 451 -30.60 -28.19 -7.25
N GLN A 452 -29.48 -28.23 -7.97
CA GLN A 452 -29.16 -29.35 -8.86
C GLN A 452 -28.84 -30.63 -8.06
N ALA A 453 -28.15 -30.51 -6.92
CA ALA A 453 -27.82 -31.62 -6.02
C ALA A 453 -29.08 -32.30 -5.49
N GLU A 454 -30.08 -31.52 -5.09
CA GLU A 454 -31.36 -32.07 -4.65
C GLU A 454 -32.13 -32.76 -5.79
N LEU A 455 -32.07 -32.24 -7.01
CA LEU A 455 -32.70 -32.89 -8.17
C LEU A 455 -32.05 -34.23 -8.50
N VAL A 456 -30.71 -34.32 -8.51
CA VAL A 456 -30.01 -35.57 -8.82
C VAL A 456 -30.12 -36.60 -7.68
N ARG A 457 -30.14 -36.16 -6.42
CA ARG A 457 -30.46 -37.03 -5.26
C ARG A 457 -31.84 -37.65 -5.39
N ARG A 458 -32.86 -36.82 -5.69
CA ARG A 458 -34.23 -37.32 -5.92
C ARG A 458 -34.30 -38.26 -7.11
N ARG A 459 -33.57 -37.97 -8.19
CA ARG A 459 -33.45 -38.86 -9.35
C ARG A 459 -32.86 -40.22 -8.95
N GLN A 460 -31.78 -40.22 -8.17
CA GLN A 460 -31.16 -41.43 -7.67
C GLN A 460 -32.10 -42.24 -6.78
N HIS A 461 -32.80 -41.60 -5.85
CA HIS A 461 -33.81 -42.23 -5.00
C HIS A 461 -34.94 -42.89 -5.80
N LEU A 462 -35.46 -42.21 -6.83
CA LEU A 462 -36.51 -42.75 -7.69
C LEU A 462 -36.01 -43.92 -8.54
N ARG A 463 -34.79 -43.85 -9.09
CA ARG A 463 -34.16 -44.96 -9.82
C ARG A 463 -33.94 -46.16 -8.92
N GLY A 464 -33.46 -45.95 -7.70
CA GLY A 464 -33.29 -47.00 -6.69
C GLY A 464 -34.62 -47.65 -6.33
N ALA A 465 -35.66 -46.85 -6.04
CA ALA A 465 -36.99 -47.36 -5.75
C ALA A 465 -37.59 -48.16 -6.92
N LEU A 466 -37.41 -47.70 -8.16
CA LEU A 466 -37.85 -48.43 -9.36
C LEU A 466 -37.13 -49.78 -9.52
N ALA A 467 -35.85 -49.86 -9.17
CA ALA A 467 -35.05 -51.08 -9.27
C ALA A 467 -35.47 -52.16 -8.27
N GLU A 468 -36.04 -51.78 -7.13
CA GLU A 468 -36.54 -52.69 -6.08
C GLU A 468 -37.98 -53.18 -6.34
N LEU A 469 -38.69 -52.63 -7.33
CA LEU A 469 -40.07 -53.00 -7.64
C LEU A 469 -40.12 -54.07 -8.74
N ASP A 470 -40.84 -55.16 -8.50
CA ASP A 470 -41.13 -56.17 -9.53
C ASP A 470 -42.15 -55.67 -10.57
N ASP A 471 -42.20 -56.32 -11.74
CA ASP A 471 -43.14 -56.00 -12.84
C ASP A 471 -44.62 -56.08 -12.42
N ALA A 472 -44.93 -56.79 -11.33
CA ALA A 472 -46.27 -56.88 -10.76
C ALA A 472 -46.78 -55.56 -10.14
N ALA A 473 -45.91 -54.58 -9.88
CA ALA A 473 -46.23 -53.27 -9.33
C ALA A 473 -46.41 -52.18 -10.41
N GLY A 474 -46.99 -52.53 -11.56
CA GLY A 474 -47.07 -51.68 -12.76
C GLY A 474 -47.54 -50.24 -12.53
N GLU A 475 -48.65 -50.03 -11.82
CA GLU A 475 -49.16 -48.67 -11.54
C GLU A 475 -48.19 -47.82 -10.71
N ILE A 476 -47.49 -48.43 -9.75
CA ILE A 476 -46.50 -47.73 -8.92
C ILE A 476 -45.26 -47.41 -9.76
N ARG A 477 -44.80 -48.34 -10.59
CA ARG A 477 -43.68 -48.12 -11.51
C ARG A 477 -43.97 -46.98 -12.49
N ASP A 478 -45.18 -46.92 -13.05
CA ASP A 478 -45.58 -45.84 -13.97
C ASP A 478 -45.58 -44.47 -13.28
N VAL A 479 -46.08 -44.38 -12.05
CA VAL A 479 -46.07 -43.13 -11.27
C VAL A 479 -44.63 -42.69 -10.96
N LEU A 480 -43.77 -43.61 -10.55
CA LEU A 480 -42.35 -43.30 -10.28
C LEU A 480 -41.60 -42.90 -11.55
N GLN A 481 -41.87 -43.56 -12.69
CA GLN A 481 -41.28 -43.21 -13.98
C GLN A 481 -41.71 -41.83 -14.45
N GLN A 482 -43.00 -41.48 -14.34
CA GLN A 482 -43.49 -40.13 -14.66
C GLN A 482 -42.81 -39.05 -13.80
N ARG A 483 -42.58 -39.33 -12.51
CA ARG A 483 -41.85 -38.42 -11.62
C ARG A 483 -40.38 -38.31 -12.01
N LEU A 484 -39.76 -39.41 -12.42
CA LEU A 484 -38.38 -39.43 -12.89
C LEU A 484 -38.22 -38.61 -14.18
N ASP A 485 -39.10 -38.79 -15.15
CA ASP A 485 -39.11 -38.05 -16.42
C ASP A 485 -39.35 -36.55 -16.20
N ALA A 486 -40.22 -36.20 -15.25
CA ALA A 486 -40.46 -34.80 -14.89
C ALA A 486 -39.20 -34.12 -14.31
N LEU A 487 -38.39 -34.85 -13.52
CA LEU A 487 -37.14 -34.34 -12.96
C LEU A 487 -36.05 -34.13 -14.02
N ALA A 488 -36.01 -34.97 -15.05
CA ALA A 488 -34.96 -34.92 -16.08
C ALA A 488 -34.86 -33.53 -16.75
N SER A 489 -36.00 -32.87 -16.98
CA SER A 489 -36.04 -31.53 -17.57
C SER A 489 -35.42 -30.42 -16.70
N GLY A 490 -35.30 -30.64 -15.39
CA GLY A 490 -34.74 -29.66 -14.45
C GLY A 490 -33.24 -29.83 -14.19
N ILE A 491 -32.65 -30.94 -14.65
CA ILE A 491 -31.22 -31.23 -14.46
C ILE A 491 -30.43 -30.61 -15.61
N ALA A 492 -29.41 -29.83 -15.28
CA ALA A 492 -28.58 -29.18 -16.28
C ALA A 492 -27.70 -30.20 -17.04
N PRO A 493 -27.50 -30.08 -18.36
CA PRO A 493 -26.68 -31.02 -19.12
C PRO A 493 -25.22 -31.13 -18.66
N GLU A 494 -24.68 -30.08 -18.03
CA GLU A 494 -23.34 -30.13 -17.42
C GLU A 494 -23.30 -31.02 -16.16
N VAL A 495 -24.39 -31.06 -15.40
CA VAL A 495 -24.51 -31.86 -14.18
C VAL A 495 -24.56 -33.35 -14.54
N ASP A 496 -25.29 -33.69 -15.60
CA ASP A 496 -25.32 -35.06 -16.11
C ASP A 496 -23.94 -35.52 -16.56
N ARG A 497 -23.23 -34.70 -17.36
CA ARG A 497 -21.86 -35.02 -17.76
C ARG A 497 -20.93 -35.22 -16.57
N LEU A 498 -20.98 -34.34 -15.56
CA LEU A 498 -20.13 -34.48 -14.37
C LEU A 498 -20.33 -35.82 -13.64
N LEU A 499 -21.58 -36.28 -13.52
CA LEU A 499 -21.91 -37.55 -12.86
C LEU A 499 -21.59 -38.76 -13.75
N GLU A 500 -21.83 -38.66 -15.05
CA GLU A 500 -21.53 -39.71 -16.04
C GLU A 500 -20.00 -39.93 -16.21
N ASP A 501 -19.22 -38.85 -16.13
CA ASP A 501 -17.75 -38.89 -16.25
C ASP A 501 -17.05 -39.35 -14.95
N TRP A 502 -17.76 -39.34 -13.82
CA TRP A 502 -17.17 -39.67 -12.52
C TRP A 502 -16.59 -41.09 -12.43
N PRO A 503 -17.29 -42.15 -12.86
CA PRO A 503 -16.74 -43.51 -12.86
C PRO A 503 -15.43 -43.63 -13.66
N ALA A 504 -15.34 -42.98 -14.83
CA ALA A 504 -14.13 -42.95 -15.64
C ALA A 504 -13.00 -42.17 -14.94
N THR A 505 -13.33 -41.11 -14.21
CA THR A 505 -12.38 -40.38 -13.35
C THR A 505 -11.86 -41.27 -12.23
N VAL A 506 -12.73 -42.01 -11.54
CA VAL A 506 -12.33 -42.96 -10.49
C VAL A 506 -11.37 -44.01 -11.05
N GLU A 507 -11.67 -44.58 -12.21
CA GLU A 507 -10.81 -45.55 -12.89
C GLU A 507 -9.43 -44.95 -13.21
N ALA A 508 -9.40 -43.74 -13.77
CA ALA A 508 -8.15 -43.04 -14.10
C ALA A 508 -7.26 -42.78 -12.87
N TYR A 509 -7.83 -42.54 -11.70
CA TYR A 509 -7.09 -42.32 -10.44
C TYR A 509 -6.87 -43.60 -9.61
N SER A 510 -7.37 -44.77 -10.06
CA SER A 510 -7.22 -46.06 -9.37
C SER A 510 -6.09 -46.93 -9.93
N GLY A 511 -5.46 -46.51 -11.04
CA GLY A 511 -4.32 -47.20 -11.66
C GLY A 511 -2.98 -46.98 -10.94
N ASP A 512 -1.89 -47.43 -11.56
CA ASP A 512 -0.53 -47.21 -11.05
C ASP A 512 0.04 -45.84 -11.45
N GLU A 513 -0.32 -45.34 -12.64
CA GLU A 513 0.15 -44.07 -13.20
C GLU A 513 -1.00 -43.25 -13.81
N PHE A 514 -0.83 -41.93 -13.84
CA PHE A 514 -1.72 -40.99 -14.51
C PHE A 514 -0.97 -40.21 -15.58
N ALA A 515 -1.53 -40.14 -16.78
CA ALA A 515 -1.00 -39.37 -17.89
C ALA A 515 -1.76 -38.04 -18.04
N TYR A 516 -1.06 -36.92 -18.14
CA TYR A 516 -1.65 -35.61 -18.42
C TYR A 516 -0.77 -34.75 -19.31
N THR A 517 -1.37 -33.85 -20.07
CA THR A 517 -0.65 -32.98 -21.01
C THR A 517 -0.58 -31.55 -20.49
N VAL A 518 0.61 -30.95 -20.53
CA VAL A 518 0.81 -29.51 -20.26
C VAL A 518 1.63 -28.91 -21.40
N ARG A 519 1.08 -27.91 -22.09
CA ARG A 519 1.74 -27.24 -23.23
C ARG A 519 2.28 -28.27 -24.25
N ASP A 520 1.43 -29.19 -24.67
CA ASP A 520 1.72 -30.26 -25.65
C ASP A 520 2.78 -31.30 -25.23
N ARG A 521 3.15 -31.34 -23.94
CA ARG A 521 4.03 -32.37 -23.37
C ARG A 521 3.24 -33.33 -22.47
N GLU A 522 3.34 -34.62 -22.72
CA GLU A 522 2.78 -35.68 -21.86
C GLU A 522 3.67 -35.91 -20.64
N PHE A 523 3.06 -35.91 -19.46
CA PHE A 523 3.67 -36.27 -18.20
C PHE A 523 2.99 -37.53 -17.67
N ARG A 524 3.78 -38.49 -17.19
CA ARG A 524 3.29 -39.66 -16.48
C ARG A 524 3.75 -39.60 -15.04
N VAL A 525 2.80 -39.70 -14.12
CA VAL A 525 3.09 -39.62 -12.68
C VAL A 525 2.55 -40.85 -11.97
N PRO A 526 3.31 -41.43 -11.02
CA PRO A 526 2.80 -42.52 -10.19
C PRO A 526 1.64 -42.00 -9.34
N LEU A 527 0.59 -42.79 -9.16
CA LEU A 527 -0.61 -42.41 -8.40
C LEU A 527 -0.50 -42.69 -6.90
N THR A 528 0.49 -43.50 -6.49
CA THR A 528 0.73 -43.84 -5.09
C THR A 528 2.19 -43.63 -4.70
N ARG A 529 2.43 -43.37 -3.41
CA ARG A 529 3.75 -43.33 -2.78
C ARG A 529 3.80 -44.36 -1.66
N GLU A 530 4.73 -45.29 -1.74
CA GLU A 530 4.87 -46.35 -0.74
C GLU A 530 5.53 -45.83 0.55
N THR A 531 5.06 -46.28 1.71
CA THR A 531 5.67 -46.00 3.03
C THR A 531 6.67 -47.08 3.41
N LEU A 532 7.48 -46.83 4.45
CA LEU A 532 8.37 -47.86 5.01
C LEU A 532 7.62 -49.10 5.52
N SER A 533 6.32 -48.98 5.82
CA SER A 533 5.46 -50.09 6.23
C SER A 533 4.79 -50.82 5.06
N GLY A 534 5.11 -50.46 3.81
CA GLY A 534 4.52 -51.05 2.60
C GLY A 534 3.11 -50.53 2.27
N SER A 535 2.63 -49.47 2.93
CA SER A 535 1.33 -48.87 2.61
C SER A 535 1.45 -48.01 1.35
N LYS A 536 0.56 -48.22 0.37
CA LYS A 536 0.46 -47.39 -0.83
C LYS A 536 -0.44 -46.18 -0.55
N VAL A 537 0.17 -45.04 -0.22
CA VAL A 537 -0.58 -43.79 0.04
C VAL A 537 -0.93 -43.15 -1.31
N PRO A 538 -2.21 -42.88 -1.62
CA PRO A 538 -2.58 -42.21 -2.86
C PRO A 538 -2.10 -40.76 -2.85
N ARG A 539 -1.55 -40.29 -3.97
CA ARG A 539 -1.21 -38.88 -4.16
C ARG A 539 -2.47 -38.02 -4.14
N VAL A 540 -3.54 -38.47 -4.77
CA VAL A 540 -4.86 -37.81 -4.71
C VAL A 540 -5.87 -38.83 -4.19
N ALA A 541 -6.43 -38.59 -3.02
CA ALA A 541 -7.45 -39.45 -2.41
C ALA A 541 -8.83 -39.11 -2.99
N LEU A 542 -9.57 -40.14 -3.41
CA LEU A 542 -10.93 -39.97 -3.94
C LEU A 542 -11.97 -40.03 -2.82
N PRO A 543 -13.05 -39.22 -2.90
CA PRO A 543 -14.16 -39.32 -1.97
C PRO A 543 -14.91 -40.64 -2.16
N ARG A 544 -15.44 -41.20 -1.07
CA ARG A 544 -16.23 -42.44 -1.06
C ARG A 544 -17.72 -42.11 -0.89
N LEU A 545 -18.24 -41.30 -1.80
CA LEU A 545 -19.62 -40.83 -1.79
C LEU A 545 -20.49 -41.74 -2.66
N HIS A 546 -21.68 -42.06 -2.16
CA HIS A 546 -22.66 -42.90 -2.85
C HIS A 546 -23.94 -42.17 -3.21
N ASP A 547 -24.22 -41.01 -2.60
CA ASP A 547 -25.33 -40.14 -2.96
C ASP A 547 -24.92 -39.21 -4.13
N ASP A 548 -25.73 -39.18 -5.20
CA ASP A 548 -25.47 -38.35 -6.38
C ASP A 548 -25.48 -36.85 -6.02
N GLY A 549 -26.28 -36.46 -5.01
CA GLY A 549 -26.34 -35.08 -4.52
C GLY A 549 -25.05 -34.64 -3.82
N ASP A 550 -24.55 -35.46 -2.91
CA ASP A 550 -23.28 -35.23 -2.21
C ASP A 550 -22.10 -35.26 -3.18
N LEU A 551 -22.10 -36.20 -4.13
CA LEU A 551 -21.08 -36.24 -5.18
C LEU A 551 -21.12 -34.96 -6.03
N LEU A 552 -22.31 -34.46 -6.39
CA LEU A 552 -22.40 -33.21 -7.15
C LEU A 552 -21.89 -32.01 -6.34
N HIS A 553 -22.19 -31.96 -5.02
CA HIS A 553 -21.63 -30.94 -4.13
C HIS A 553 -20.10 -30.98 -4.14
N PHE A 554 -19.50 -32.16 -4.06
CA PHE A 554 -18.04 -32.31 -4.17
C PHE A 554 -17.53 -31.84 -5.54
N LEU A 555 -18.09 -32.33 -6.64
CA LEU A 555 -17.63 -32.05 -8.01
C LEU A 555 -17.75 -30.57 -8.39
N ARG A 556 -18.74 -29.85 -7.83
CA ARG A 556 -18.94 -28.42 -8.08
C ARG A 556 -18.34 -27.51 -7.02
N GLY A 557 -18.23 -27.95 -5.77
CA GLY A 557 -17.71 -27.12 -4.68
C GLY A 557 -16.21 -27.24 -4.47
N GLU A 558 -15.67 -28.46 -4.61
CA GLU A 558 -14.27 -28.74 -4.26
C GLU A 558 -13.66 -29.92 -5.01
N ASN A 559 -13.89 -29.99 -6.32
CA ASN A 559 -13.39 -31.04 -7.22
C ASN A 559 -11.90 -31.38 -7.02
N LEU A 560 -11.47 -32.52 -7.58
CA LEU A 560 -10.07 -32.95 -7.56
C LEU A 560 -9.13 -31.85 -8.08
N PRO A 561 -7.87 -31.80 -7.58
CA PRO A 561 -6.88 -30.85 -8.08
C PRO A 561 -6.80 -30.85 -9.61
N GLY A 562 -6.66 -29.66 -10.21
CA GLY A 562 -6.61 -29.47 -11.66
C GLY A 562 -7.96 -29.44 -12.36
N ARG A 563 -9.09 -29.54 -11.64
CA ARG A 563 -10.45 -29.44 -12.19
C ARG A 563 -11.21 -28.27 -11.56
N PHE A 564 -12.06 -27.62 -12.35
CA PHE A 564 -12.91 -26.53 -11.89
C PHE A 564 -13.77 -26.94 -10.67
N PRO A 565 -13.93 -26.09 -9.63
CA PRO A 565 -13.44 -24.69 -9.49
C PRO A 565 -12.03 -24.59 -8.87
N TYR A 566 -11.19 -25.60 -9.05
CA TYR A 566 -9.78 -25.64 -8.65
C TYR A 566 -9.52 -25.49 -7.13
N THR A 567 -10.53 -25.75 -6.31
CA THR A 567 -10.45 -25.66 -4.84
C THR A 567 -9.32 -26.50 -4.27
N GLY A 568 -9.14 -27.75 -4.74
CA GLY A 568 -8.04 -28.65 -4.34
C GLY A 568 -6.66 -28.30 -4.94
N GLY A 569 -6.59 -27.32 -5.84
CA GLY A 569 -5.37 -26.90 -6.53
C GLY A 569 -5.57 -26.72 -8.02
N VAL A 570 -4.75 -25.86 -8.66
CA VAL A 570 -4.86 -25.52 -10.09
C VAL A 570 -4.20 -26.52 -11.04
N PHE A 571 -3.42 -27.47 -10.50
CA PHE A 571 -2.76 -28.53 -11.25
C PHE A 571 -3.22 -29.90 -10.76
N PRO A 572 -3.28 -30.93 -11.64
CA PRO A 572 -3.67 -32.28 -11.23
C PRO A 572 -2.75 -32.89 -10.16
N PHE A 573 -1.46 -32.58 -10.23
CA PHE A 573 -0.43 -33.04 -9.30
C PHE A 573 0.61 -31.95 -9.07
N LYS A 574 1.28 -31.99 -7.92
CA LYS A 574 2.49 -31.20 -7.61
C LYS A 574 3.64 -31.61 -8.53
N ARG A 575 4.51 -30.66 -8.89
CA ARG A 575 5.67 -30.90 -9.76
C ARG A 575 6.74 -31.72 -9.01
N ASP A 576 7.17 -32.81 -9.61
CA ASP A 576 8.33 -33.56 -9.15
C ASP A 576 9.62 -32.81 -9.58
N GLY A 577 10.54 -32.56 -8.65
CA GLY A 577 11.85 -31.92 -8.91
C GLY A 577 11.88 -30.40 -8.94
N GLU A 578 10.75 -29.70 -8.80
CA GLU A 578 10.69 -28.24 -8.65
C GLU A 578 9.91 -27.89 -7.38
N ALA A 579 10.58 -28.00 -6.23
CA ALA A 579 10.00 -27.67 -4.93
C ALA A 579 9.48 -26.22 -4.92
N PRO A 580 8.41 -25.93 -4.14
CA PRO A 580 7.83 -24.58 -4.05
C PRO A 580 8.74 -23.56 -3.36
N ALA A 581 9.84 -24.03 -2.76
CA ALA A 581 10.79 -23.24 -2.01
C ALA A 581 11.33 -22.06 -2.84
N ARG A 582 11.13 -20.86 -2.30
CA ARG A 582 11.62 -19.61 -2.86
C ARG A 582 12.07 -18.72 -1.69
N MET A 583 13.38 -18.66 -1.45
CA MET A 583 13.93 -17.91 -0.33
C MET A 583 14.15 -16.44 -0.72
N PHE A 584 13.69 -15.56 0.15
CA PHE A 584 13.90 -14.13 0.08
C PHE A 584 15.35 -13.81 0.44
N ALA A 585 16.04 -13.05 -0.40
CA ALA A 585 17.40 -12.60 -0.13
C ALA A 585 17.66 -11.24 -0.79
N GLY A 586 18.44 -10.42 -0.09
CA GLY A 586 18.86 -9.12 -0.55
C GLY A 586 19.55 -8.39 0.60
N GLU A 587 20.81 -8.04 0.40
CA GLU A 587 21.59 -7.37 1.43
C GLU A 587 22.85 -6.74 0.84
N GLY A 588 23.15 -5.51 1.23
CA GLY A 588 24.36 -4.80 0.80
C GLY A 588 24.32 -4.44 -0.68
N ASP A 589 25.45 -4.64 -1.36
CA ASP A 589 25.61 -4.35 -2.77
C ASP A 589 25.12 -5.53 -3.67
N PRO A 590 24.98 -5.35 -5.00
CA PRO A 590 24.57 -6.42 -5.89
C PRO A 590 25.49 -7.65 -5.83
N PHE A 591 26.79 -7.46 -5.54
CA PHE A 591 27.77 -8.54 -5.54
C PHE A 591 27.60 -9.47 -4.33
N ARG A 592 27.32 -8.93 -3.13
CA ARG A 592 27.05 -9.72 -1.94
C ARG A 592 25.76 -10.52 -2.10
N THR A 593 24.71 -9.87 -2.60
CA THR A 593 23.44 -10.54 -2.85
C THR A 593 23.57 -11.63 -3.92
N ASN A 594 24.34 -11.40 -4.99
CA ASN A 594 24.64 -12.42 -6.00
C ASN A 594 25.32 -13.66 -5.38
N ARG A 595 26.35 -13.47 -4.54
CA ARG A 595 27.00 -14.59 -3.81
C ARG A 595 25.98 -15.38 -2.98
N ARG A 596 25.06 -14.68 -2.32
CA ARG A 596 23.98 -15.30 -1.53
C ARG A 596 23.01 -16.10 -2.40
N PHE A 597 22.64 -15.60 -3.58
CA PHE A 597 21.82 -16.35 -4.53
C PHE A 597 22.52 -17.63 -4.98
N HIS A 598 23.82 -17.58 -5.31
CA HIS A 598 24.58 -18.78 -5.68
C HIS A 598 24.64 -19.81 -4.54
N TYR A 599 24.78 -19.35 -3.31
CA TYR A 599 24.72 -20.21 -2.12
C TYR A 599 23.35 -20.91 -1.99
N LEU A 600 22.25 -20.15 -2.09
CA LEU A 600 20.89 -20.67 -1.94
C LEU A 600 20.46 -21.59 -3.11
N ALA A 601 20.96 -21.31 -4.31
CA ALA A 601 20.68 -22.13 -5.49
C ALA A 601 21.51 -23.43 -5.55
N LYS A 602 22.61 -23.52 -4.79
CA LYS A 602 23.57 -24.62 -4.87
C LYS A 602 22.90 -25.98 -4.60
N GLY A 603 23.04 -26.89 -5.56
CA GLY A 603 22.54 -28.27 -5.46
C GLY A 603 21.05 -28.42 -5.77
N ASN A 604 20.34 -27.33 -6.08
CA ASN A 604 18.95 -27.38 -6.51
C ASN A 604 18.87 -27.52 -8.04
N PRO A 605 18.04 -28.44 -8.58
CA PRO A 605 17.87 -28.62 -10.02
C PRO A 605 17.12 -27.45 -10.71
N ALA A 606 16.39 -26.64 -9.93
CA ALA A 606 15.72 -25.43 -10.40
C ALA A 606 16.12 -24.23 -9.54
N THR A 607 16.42 -23.11 -10.19
CA THR A 607 16.87 -21.87 -9.54
C THR A 607 15.67 -20.93 -9.37
N ARG A 608 15.20 -20.74 -8.14
CA ARG A 608 14.06 -19.85 -7.81
C ARG A 608 14.51 -18.74 -6.88
N LEU A 609 14.86 -17.59 -7.44
CA LEU A 609 15.39 -16.45 -6.69
C LEU A 609 14.25 -15.54 -6.23
N SER A 610 14.40 -14.92 -5.06
CA SER A 610 13.51 -13.83 -4.62
C SER A 610 14.32 -12.68 -4.05
N THR A 611 14.21 -11.53 -4.71
CA THR A 611 15.02 -10.35 -4.42
C THR A 611 14.29 -9.39 -3.49
N ALA A 612 14.97 -9.02 -2.41
CA ALA A 612 14.61 -7.95 -1.49
C ALA A 612 15.46 -6.70 -1.78
N PHE A 613 14.84 -5.56 -2.08
CA PHE A 613 15.58 -4.32 -2.32
C PHE A 613 15.69 -3.49 -1.04
N ASP A 614 16.77 -2.72 -0.92
CA ASP A 614 16.93 -1.78 0.19
C ASP A 614 15.85 -0.69 0.14
N SER A 615 15.61 -0.03 1.26
CA SER A 615 14.59 1.01 1.35
C SER A 615 14.84 2.18 0.37
N VAL A 616 16.10 2.50 0.07
CA VAL A 616 16.47 3.53 -0.92
C VAL A 616 15.93 3.17 -2.32
N THR A 617 16.18 1.94 -2.77
CA THR A 617 15.68 1.42 -4.05
C THR A 617 14.17 1.27 -4.04
N LEU A 618 13.55 0.81 -2.94
CA LEU A 618 12.10 0.67 -2.81
C LEU A 618 11.34 1.99 -3.05
N TYR A 619 11.98 3.12 -2.74
CA TYR A 619 11.43 4.46 -2.92
C TYR A 619 11.92 5.18 -4.19
N GLY A 620 12.58 4.45 -5.10
CA GLY A 620 13.01 4.98 -6.39
C GLY A 620 14.11 6.04 -6.27
N ARG A 621 14.95 5.96 -5.23
CA ARG A 621 16.05 6.92 -5.00
C ARG A 621 17.40 6.30 -5.32
N ASP A 622 18.35 7.17 -5.68
CA ASP A 622 19.75 6.80 -5.75
C ASP A 622 20.40 6.89 -4.36
N PRO A 623 21.46 6.09 -4.07
CA PRO A 623 22.26 6.25 -2.86
C PRO A 623 22.87 7.65 -2.81
N ALA A 624 22.94 8.25 -1.61
CA ALA A 624 23.47 9.58 -1.40
C ALA A 624 24.23 9.70 -0.07
N GLU A 625 25.13 10.68 0.04
CA GLU A 625 25.95 10.92 1.25
C GLU A 625 25.15 11.45 2.45
N ARG A 626 23.92 11.95 2.23
CA ARG A 626 23.09 12.49 3.30
C ARG A 626 22.83 11.41 4.35
N PRO A 627 23.06 11.63 5.66
CA PRO A 627 23.09 10.55 6.65
C PRO A 627 21.81 9.70 6.72
N ASP A 628 20.64 10.32 6.58
CA ASP A 628 19.34 9.65 6.60
C ASP A 628 19.06 8.77 5.35
N VAL A 629 19.82 8.96 4.27
CA VAL A 629 19.86 8.08 3.08
C VAL A 629 21.00 7.08 3.22
N TYR A 630 22.22 7.56 3.52
CA TYR A 630 23.44 6.76 3.57
C TYR A 630 23.36 5.59 4.57
N GLY A 631 22.77 5.81 5.74
CA GLY A 631 22.56 4.74 6.74
C GLY A 631 21.64 3.61 6.27
N LYS A 632 20.84 3.86 5.22
CA LYS A 632 19.86 2.92 4.67
C LYS A 632 20.32 2.20 3.40
N VAL A 633 21.41 2.66 2.78
CA VAL A 633 21.97 2.05 1.56
C VAL A 633 22.44 0.62 1.86
N GLY A 634 21.85 -0.37 1.17
CA GLY A 634 22.15 -1.79 1.33
C GLY A 634 21.67 -2.41 2.65
N THR A 635 20.91 -1.65 3.46
CA THR A 635 20.34 -2.14 4.72
C THR A 635 18.96 -2.75 4.44
N SER A 636 18.69 -3.93 5.03
CA SER A 636 17.44 -4.67 4.87
C SER A 636 17.08 -5.07 3.42
N GLY A 637 18.05 -5.01 2.52
CA GLY A 637 17.85 -5.31 1.10
C GLY A 637 19.08 -4.99 0.26
N VAL A 638 19.05 -5.36 -1.03
CA VAL A 638 20.10 -5.03 -1.99
C VAL A 638 19.91 -3.62 -2.56
N SER A 639 20.99 -2.85 -2.66
CA SER A 639 20.97 -1.52 -3.27
C SER A 639 21.15 -1.60 -4.78
N ILE A 640 20.15 -1.16 -5.56
CA ILE A 640 20.18 -1.19 -7.04
C ILE A 640 19.76 0.19 -7.56
N ALA A 641 20.69 0.93 -8.14
CA ALA A 641 20.44 2.27 -8.67
C ALA A 641 20.53 2.34 -10.21
N THR A 642 21.20 1.36 -10.84
CA THR A 642 21.52 1.39 -12.27
C THR A 642 21.32 0.03 -12.92
N LEU A 643 21.24 0.00 -14.27
CA LEU A 643 21.26 -1.25 -15.02
C LEU A 643 22.55 -2.06 -14.78
N ASP A 644 23.69 -1.39 -14.58
CA ASP A 644 24.97 -2.06 -14.28
C ASP A 644 24.90 -2.84 -12.95
N ASP A 645 24.15 -2.34 -11.96
CA ASP A 645 23.92 -3.04 -10.69
C ASP A 645 23.00 -4.24 -10.88
N MET A 646 21.93 -4.08 -11.67
CA MET A 646 20.99 -5.17 -11.98
C MET A 646 21.67 -6.33 -12.72
N LYS A 647 22.62 -6.02 -13.61
CA LYS A 647 23.46 -7.04 -14.28
C LYS A 647 24.34 -7.78 -13.27
N ALA A 648 25.04 -7.04 -12.39
CA ALA A 648 25.88 -7.64 -11.35
C ALA A 648 25.07 -8.53 -10.39
N LEU A 649 23.83 -8.16 -10.09
CA LEU A 649 22.94 -8.92 -9.20
C LEU A 649 22.66 -10.33 -9.71
N TYR A 650 22.44 -10.49 -11.01
CA TYR A 650 22.06 -11.77 -11.62
C TYR A 650 23.16 -12.43 -12.46
N ASP A 651 24.39 -11.96 -12.32
CA ASP A 651 25.54 -12.57 -12.98
C ASP A 651 25.68 -14.07 -12.64
N GLY A 652 25.98 -14.87 -13.66
CA GLY A 652 26.04 -16.33 -13.58
C GLY A 652 24.70 -17.07 -13.56
N PHE A 653 23.56 -16.37 -13.65
CA PHE A 653 22.24 -17.00 -13.79
C PHE A 653 21.65 -16.73 -15.18
N ASP A 654 21.39 -17.78 -15.96
CA ASP A 654 20.65 -17.67 -17.22
C ASP A 654 19.17 -17.36 -16.93
N LEU A 655 18.77 -16.12 -17.18
CA LEU A 655 17.41 -15.62 -16.94
C LEU A 655 16.37 -16.14 -17.95
N CYS A 656 16.82 -16.66 -19.10
CA CYS A 656 15.94 -17.27 -20.11
C CYS A 656 15.85 -18.80 -19.95
N SER A 657 16.63 -19.39 -19.03
CA SER A 657 16.56 -20.83 -18.75
C SER A 657 15.15 -21.24 -18.31
N PRO A 658 14.64 -22.39 -18.82
CA PRO A 658 13.36 -22.92 -18.40
C PRO A 658 13.34 -23.40 -16.95
N THR A 659 14.47 -23.46 -16.24
CA THR A 659 14.54 -23.84 -14.82
C THR A 659 14.92 -22.68 -13.90
N THR A 660 15.14 -21.48 -14.44
CA THR A 660 15.39 -20.26 -13.66
C THR A 660 14.10 -19.44 -13.57
N SER A 661 13.79 -18.90 -12.39
CA SER A 661 12.74 -17.88 -12.26
C SER A 661 13.05 -16.90 -11.14
N VAL A 662 12.94 -15.61 -11.44
CA VAL A 662 13.27 -14.53 -10.49
C VAL A 662 12.00 -13.83 -10.04
N SER A 663 11.84 -13.66 -8.73
CA SER A 663 10.80 -12.82 -8.13
C SER A 663 11.44 -11.55 -7.58
N MET A 664 10.89 -10.39 -7.90
CA MET A 664 11.40 -9.09 -7.44
C MET A 664 10.31 -8.36 -6.65
N THR A 665 10.59 -8.09 -5.38
CA THR A 665 9.64 -7.42 -4.47
C THR A 665 9.85 -5.92 -4.52
N ILE A 666 9.21 -5.28 -5.49
CA ILE A 666 9.29 -3.84 -5.74
C ILE A 666 7.90 -3.33 -6.15
N ASN A 667 7.53 -2.12 -5.70
CA ASN A 667 6.20 -1.54 -5.96
C ASN A 667 6.28 -0.16 -6.61
N GLY A 668 6.61 0.91 -5.86
CA GLY A 668 6.64 2.28 -6.36
C GLY A 668 7.38 2.46 -7.70
N PRO A 669 8.67 2.10 -7.79
CA PRO A 669 9.44 2.17 -9.04
C PRO A 669 9.47 0.84 -9.81
N ALA A 670 8.47 -0.03 -9.62
CA ALA A 670 8.45 -1.35 -10.25
C ALA A 670 8.61 -1.34 -11.79
N PRO A 671 7.97 -0.42 -12.55
CA PRO A 671 8.19 -0.35 -13.99
C PRO A 671 9.66 -0.11 -14.36
N THR A 672 10.36 0.75 -13.62
CA THR A 672 11.78 1.06 -13.87
C THR A 672 12.67 -0.16 -13.57
N ILE A 673 12.47 -0.81 -12.42
CA ILE A 673 13.23 -2.01 -12.04
C ILE A 673 12.94 -3.19 -12.99
N LEU A 674 11.69 -3.34 -13.44
CA LEU A 674 11.33 -4.33 -14.45
C LEU A 674 12.03 -4.07 -15.78
N ALA A 675 12.09 -2.82 -16.24
CA ALA A 675 12.83 -2.46 -17.45
C ALA A 675 14.32 -2.77 -17.31
N MET A 676 14.93 -2.51 -16.14
CA MET A 676 16.32 -2.93 -15.87
C MET A 676 16.48 -4.45 -15.99
N PHE A 677 15.58 -5.22 -15.37
CA PHE A 677 15.64 -6.68 -15.40
C PHE A 677 15.49 -7.27 -16.80
N LEU A 678 14.51 -6.79 -17.59
CA LEU A 678 14.31 -7.26 -18.96
C LEU A 678 15.50 -6.90 -19.85
N ASN A 679 16.10 -5.73 -19.66
CA ASN A 679 17.35 -5.38 -20.35
C ASN A 679 18.52 -6.27 -19.93
N THR A 680 18.63 -6.66 -18.66
CA THR A 680 19.63 -7.66 -18.22
C THR A 680 19.42 -9.00 -18.92
N ALA A 681 18.18 -9.51 -18.98
CA ALA A 681 17.88 -10.77 -19.67
C ALA A 681 18.17 -10.71 -21.18
N ILE A 682 17.87 -9.58 -21.82
CA ILE A 682 18.20 -9.33 -23.23
C ILE A 682 19.71 -9.31 -23.45
N ASP A 683 20.43 -8.54 -22.63
CA ASP A 683 21.87 -8.34 -22.78
C ASP A 683 22.63 -9.68 -22.57
N GLN A 684 22.21 -10.53 -21.63
CA GLN A 684 22.75 -11.89 -21.47
C GLN A 684 22.64 -12.73 -22.76
N GLN A 685 21.51 -12.64 -23.47
CA GLN A 685 21.30 -13.42 -24.69
C GLN A 685 22.05 -12.85 -25.90
N LEU A 686 22.25 -11.53 -25.94
CA LEU A 686 23.11 -10.88 -26.94
C LEU A 686 24.58 -11.23 -26.71
N GLU A 687 25.04 -11.21 -25.46
CA GLU A 687 26.39 -11.65 -25.07
C GLU A 687 26.62 -13.13 -25.43
N ALA A 688 25.66 -14.01 -25.12
CA ALA A 688 25.70 -15.42 -25.51
C ALA A 688 25.76 -15.61 -27.04
N PHE A 689 25.05 -14.79 -27.81
CA PHE A 689 25.14 -14.80 -29.28
C PHE A 689 26.56 -14.45 -29.74
N CYS A 690 27.16 -13.40 -29.17
CA CYS A 690 28.51 -12.96 -29.50
C CYS A 690 29.55 -14.04 -29.16
N GLU A 691 29.41 -14.72 -28.03
CA GLU A 691 30.27 -15.84 -27.63
C GLU A 691 30.12 -17.04 -28.57
N GLU A 692 28.90 -17.40 -28.96
CA GLU A 692 28.62 -18.53 -29.86
C GLU A 692 29.11 -18.27 -31.30
N HIS A 693 28.91 -17.06 -31.82
CA HIS A 693 29.16 -16.74 -33.23
C HIS A 693 30.49 -15.99 -33.47
N GLY A 694 31.15 -15.51 -32.41
CA GLY A 694 32.40 -14.75 -32.50
C GLY A 694 32.27 -13.37 -33.16
N ARG A 695 31.06 -12.80 -33.20
CA ARG A 695 30.74 -11.49 -33.80
C ARG A 695 29.49 -10.89 -33.17
N GLU A 696 29.34 -9.57 -33.30
CA GLU A 696 28.10 -8.86 -32.99
C GLU A 696 26.94 -9.33 -33.91
N PRO A 697 25.70 -9.43 -33.40
CA PRO A 697 24.52 -9.63 -34.22
C PRO A 697 24.27 -8.40 -35.10
N ASP A 698 23.77 -8.62 -36.32
CA ASP A 698 23.19 -7.50 -37.08
C ASP A 698 21.84 -7.05 -36.49
N ALA A 699 21.23 -6.00 -37.04
CA ALA A 699 19.99 -5.45 -36.50
C ALA A 699 18.85 -6.48 -36.48
N ALA A 700 18.70 -7.30 -37.53
CA ALA A 700 17.61 -8.26 -37.62
C ALA A 700 17.85 -9.45 -36.66
N GLU A 701 19.10 -9.87 -36.50
CA GLU A 701 19.50 -10.90 -35.53
C GLU A 701 19.28 -10.40 -34.09
N ALA A 702 19.66 -9.17 -33.79
CA ALA A 702 19.47 -8.56 -32.47
C ALA A 702 17.98 -8.48 -32.10
N ASP A 703 17.12 -8.08 -33.04
CA ASP A 703 15.67 -8.04 -32.84
C ASP A 703 15.09 -9.44 -32.56
N GLN A 704 15.57 -10.46 -33.27
CA GLN A 704 15.17 -11.85 -33.02
C GLN A 704 15.62 -12.36 -31.65
N VAL A 705 16.84 -12.05 -31.24
CA VAL A 705 17.38 -12.41 -29.91
C VAL A 705 16.56 -11.72 -28.82
N ARG A 706 16.26 -10.42 -28.96
CA ARG A 706 15.41 -9.65 -28.04
C ARG A 706 14.02 -10.28 -27.92
N ALA A 707 13.36 -10.54 -29.04
CA ALA A 707 12.03 -11.15 -29.06
C ALA A 707 12.02 -12.58 -28.49
N ARG A 708 13.11 -13.35 -28.64
CA ARG A 708 13.25 -14.66 -27.99
C ARG A 708 13.40 -14.51 -26.48
N ALA A 709 14.31 -13.66 -26.01
CA ALA A 709 14.56 -13.42 -24.60
C ALA A 709 13.27 -13.02 -23.85
N LEU A 710 12.49 -12.10 -24.41
CA LEU A 710 11.23 -11.64 -23.83
C LEU A 710 10.14 -12.73 -23.74
N ARG A 711 10.12 -13.68 -24.68
CA ARG A 711 9.17 -14.81 -24.65
C ARG A 711 9.60 -15.90 -23.67
N GLU A 712 10.89 -16.07 -23.45
CA GLU A 712 11.47 -17.15 -22.64
C GLU A 712 11.67 -16.75 -21.18
N VAL A 713 11.94 -15.47 -20.89
CA VAL A 713 12.19 -14.98 -19.54
C VAL A 713 11.07 -15.34 -18.56
N ARG A 714 11.46 -15.84 -17.38
CA ARG A 714 10.53 -16.31 -16.35
C ARG A 714 10.71 -15.53 -15.06
N GLY A 715 9.63 -15.02 -14.51
CA GLY A 715 9.69 -14.33 -13.23
C GLY A 715 8.41 -13.65 -12.80
N THR A 716 8.52 -12.86 -11.74
CA THR A 716 7.43 -12.09 -11.15
C THR A 716 7.97 -10.75 -10.70
N VAL A 717 7.29 -9.67 -11.03
CA VAL A 717 7.42 -8.39 -10.34
C VAL A 717 6.21 -8.22 -9.43
N GLN A 718 6.40 -7.68 -8.23
CA GLN A 718 5.31 -7.54 -7.27
C GLN A 718 4.30 -6.47 -7.71
N ALA A 719 4.72 -5.21 -7.78
CA ALA A 719 4.05 -4.13 -8.49
C ALA A 719 2.55 -3.93 -8.20
N ASP A 720 2.08 -4.29 -7.01
CA ASP A 720 0.68 -4.09 -6.61
C ASP A 720 0.54 -2.73 -5.90
N ILE A 721 0.12 -1.72 -6.65
CA ILE A 721 -0.05 -0.33 -6.19
C ILE A 721 -1.23 -0.19 -5.21
N LEU A 722 -2.29 -1.00 -5.36
CA LEU A 722 -3.49 -0.86 -4.53
C LEU A 722 -3.22 -1.21 -3.07
N LYS A 723 -2.39 -2.23 -2.80
CA LYS A 723 -1.98 -2.54 -1.43
C LYS A 723 -1.06 -1.48 -0.81
N GLU A 724 -0.41 -0.64 -1.62
CA GLU A 724 0.51 0.38 -1.11
C GLU A 724 -0.24 1.46 -0.34
N ASP A 725 -1.35 1.93 -0.89
CA ASP A 725 -2.22 2.88 -0.18
C ASP A 725 -2.96 2.21 0.99
N GLN A 726 -3.24 0.90 0.90
CA GLN A 726 -4.00 0.19 1.92
C GLN A 726 -3.16 -0.23 3.14
N GLY A 727 -1.92 -0.70 2.96
CA GLY A 727 -1.15 -1.30 4.06
C GLY A 727 0.38 -1.23 3.99
N GLN A 728 1.03 -1.19 2.82
CA GLN A 728 2.51 -1.22 2.75
C GLN A 728 3.18 0.16 2.72
N ASN A 729 2.48 1.18 2.22
CA ASN A 729 2.92 2.58 2.22
C ASN A 729 4.23 2.88 1.44
N THR A 730 4.57 2.12 0.39
CA THR A 730 5.73 2.40 -0.50
C THR A 730 5.31 2.99 -1.87
N CYS A 731 4.11 3.56 -1.96
CA CYS A 731 3.67 4.31 -3.15
C CYS A 731 4.41 5.64 -3.21
N ILE A 732 5.10 5.90 -4.32
CA ILE A 732 5.86 7.15 -4.54
C ILE A 732 5.17 8.10 -5.51
N PHE A 733 4.37 7.58 -6.44
CA PHE A 733 3.60 8.35 -7.42
C PHE A 733 2.13 8.49 -7.00
N SER A 734 1.38 9.38 -7.66
CA SER A 734 -0.08 9.35 -7.51
C SER A 734 -0.64 7.96 -7.88
N THR A 735 -1.65 7.48 -7.14
CA THR A 735 -2.22 6.14 -7.34
C THR A 735 -2.71 5.94 -8.77
N GLU A 736 -3.33 6.97 -9.36
CA GLU A 736 -3.80 6.96 -10.74
C GLU A 736 -2.65 6.80 -11.74
N PHE A 737 -1.58 7.58 -11.59
CA PHE A 737 -0.41 7.47 -12.46
C PHE A 737 0.28 6.11 -12.33
N ALA A 738 0.43 5.61 -11.11
CA ALA A 738 1.03 4.30 -10.86
C ALA A 738 0.20 3.16 -11.48
N LEU A 739 -1.14 3.19 -11.37
CA LEU A 739 -2.03 2.22 -12.03
C LEU A 739 -1.96 2.34 -13.56
N ARG A 740 -1.83 3.56 -14.10
CA ARG A 740 -1.59 3.77 -15.54
C ARG A 740 -0.28 3.13 -15.99
N CYS A 741 0.82 3.33 -15.26
CA CYS A 741 2.11 2.71 -15.58
C CYS A 741 2.04 1.18 -15.53
N MET A 742 1.27 0.59 -14.60
CA MET A 742 1.06 -0.85 -14.56
C MET A 742 0.24 -1.37 -15.75
N ALA A 743 -0.76 -0.62 -16.19
CA ALA A 743 -1.47 -0.93 -17.42
C ALA A 743 -0.55 -0.82 -18.65
N ASP A 744 0.32 0.19 -18.72
CA ASP A 744 1.32 0.33 -19.78
C ASP A 744 2.27 -0.88 -19.86
N VAL A 745 2.73 -1.40 -18.71
CA VAL A 745 3.53 -2.64 -18.62
C VAL A 745 2.76 -3.82 -19.20
N GLN A 746 1.50 -3.99 -18.82
CA GLN A 746 0.70 -5.13 -19.28
C GLN A 746 0.39 -5.05 -20.78
N GLU A 747 0.07 -3.85 -21.30
CA GLU A 747 -0.12 -3.61 -22.73
C GLU A 747 1.14 -4.01 -23.51
N TRP A 748 2.30 -3.53 -23.06
CA TRP A 748 3.58 -3.84 -23.67
C TRP A 748 3.90 -5.35 -23.62
N PHE A 749 3.54 -6.04 -22.53
CA PHE A 749 3.69 -7.49 -22.41
C PHE A 749 2.87 -8.25 -23.45
N ILE A 750 1.65 -7.79 -23.75
CA ILE A 750 0.77 -8.39 -24.76
C ILE A 750 1.41 -8.22 -26.15
N ASP A 751 1.80 -6.98 -26.49
CA ASP A 751 2.40 -6.64 -27.78
C ASP A 751 3.69 -7.44 -28.06
N HIS A 752 4.49 -7.67 -27.03
CA HIS A 752 5.78 -8.38 -27.11
C HIS A 752 5.71 -9.87 -26.73
N GLN A 753 4.50 -10.40 -26.49
CA GLN A 753 4.26 -11.81 -26.14
C GLN A 753 5.01 -12.30 -24.88
N VAL A 754 5.15 -11.46 -23.87
CA VAL A 754 5.77 -11.78 -22.57
C VAL A 754 4.79 -12.62 -21.74
N ARG A 755 4.79 -13.94 -21.98
CA ARG A 755 3.78 -14.88 -21.42
C ARG A 755 4.24 -15.69 -20.21
N ASN A 756 5.51 -15.59 -19.86
CA ASN A 756 6.15 -16.37 -18.79
C ASN A 756 6.58 -15.52 -17.60
N PHE A 757 6.31 -14.21 -17.65
CA PHE A 757 6.57 -13.27 -16.57
C PHE A 757 5.24 -12.72 -16.01
N TYR A 758 5.10 -12.73 -14.69
CA TYR A 758 3.93 -12.16 -14.02
C TYR A 758 4.14 -10.66 -13.83
N SER A 759 3.30 -9.84 -14.47
CA SER A 759 3.37 -8.37 -14.46
C SER A 759 2.91 -7.76 -13.13
N VAL A 760 2.11 -8.49 -12.37
CA VAL A 760 1.65 -8.09 -11.03
C VAL A 760 1.50 -9.31 -10.13
N SER A 761 1.93 -9.16 -8.87
CA SER A 761 1.69 -10.08 -7.77
C SER A 761 0.78 -9.41 -6.74
N ILE A 762 -0.53 -9.61 -6.91
CA ILE A 762 -1.60 -9.02 -6.10
C ILE A 762 -1.48 -9.56 -4.67
N SER A 763 -1.17 -8.68 -3.72
CA SER A 763 -0.57 -9.09 -2.44
C SER A 763 -1.37 -8.65 -1.22
N GLY A 764 -1.74 -9.64 -0.40
CA GLY A 764 -2.32 -9.50 0.93
C GLY A 764 -1.33 -9.58 2.08
N TYR A 765 -0.10 -10.09 1.83
CA TYR A 765 0.90 -10.27 2.88
C TYR A 765 1.08 -9.01 3.73
N HIS A 766 1.39 -7.89 3.09
CA HIS A 766 1.64 -6.61 3.76
C HIS A 766 0.40 -6.03 4.45
N ILE A 767 -0.79 -6.28 3.90
CA ILE A 767 -2.07 -5.91 4.52
C ILE A 767 -2.24 -6.66 5.86
N ALA A 768 -1.88 -7.95 5.91
CA ALA A 768 -1.92 -8.75 7.13
C ALA A 768 -0.85 -8.33 8.13
N GLU A 769 0.39 -8.13 7.67
CA GLU A 769 1.49 -7.69 8.54
C GLU A 769 1.22 -6.31 9.16
N ALA A 770 0.47 -5.43 8.48
CA ALA A 770 0.05 -4.14 9.03
C ALA A 770 -1.02 -4.23 10.13
N GLY A 771 -1.81 -5.32 10.18
CA GLY A 771 -3.00 -5.30 11.01
C GLY A 771 -4.06 -6.35 10.74
N ALA A 772 -4.24 -6.68 9.46
CA ALA A 772 -5.47 -7.32 9.03
C ALA A 772 -5.58 -8.78 9.50
N ASN A 773 -6.78 -9.16 9.91
CA ASN A 773 -7.13 -10.56 10.11
C ASN A 773 -7.18 -11.31 8.75
N PRO A 774 -7.17 -12.66 8.74
CA PRO A 774 -7.18 -13.45 7.49
C PRO A 774 -8.35 -13.13 6.55
N ILE A 775 -9.55 -12.80 7.06
CA ILE A 775 -10.72 -12.49 6.24
C ILE A 775 -10.51 -11.17 5.49
N SER A 776 -10.10 -10.12 6.21
CA SER A 776 -9.84 -8.80 5.64
C SER A 776 -8.66 -8.85 4.65
N GLN A 777 -7.60 -9.59 4.98
CA GLN A 777 -6.51 -9.87 4.04
C GLN A 777 -7.04 -10.46 2.73
N LEU A 778 -7.74 -11.59 2.81
CA LEU A 778 -8.21 -12.32 1.64
C LEU A 778 -9.17 -11.47 0.80
N ALA A 779 -10.13 -10.81 1.45
CA ALA A 779 -11.10 -9.98 0.76
C ALA A 779 -10.46 -8.77 0.06
N PHE A 780 -9.58 -8.03 0.72
CA PHE A 780 -8.93 -6.87 0.11
C PHE A 780 -8.03 -7.28 -1.05
N THR A 781 -7.31 -8.41 -0.90
CA THR A 781 -6.42 -8.91 -1.96
C THR A 781 -7.20 -9.31 -3.21
N LEU A 782 -8.28 -10.10 -3.07
CA LEU A 782 -9.10 -10.49 -4.22
C LEU A 782 -9.81 -9.27 -4.83
N ALA A 783 -10.29 -8.33 -4.00
CA ALA A 783 -10.89 -7.10 -4.48
C ALA A 783 -9.90 -6.25 -5.30
N ASN A 784 -8.65 -6.13 -4.85
CA ASN A 784 -7.57 -5.49 -5.60
C ASN A 784 -7.32 -6.20 -6.94
N GLY A 785 -7.26 -7.54 -6.92
CA GLY A 785 -7.11 -8.34 -8.14
C GLY A 785 -8.22 -8.09 -9.17
N PHE A 786 -9.48 -8.08 -8.74
CA PHE A 786 -10.60 -7.74 -9.63
C PHE A 786 -10.58 -6.28 -10.09
N THR A 787 -9.99 -5.36 -9.31
CA THR A 787 -9.82 -3.96 -9.72
C THR A 787 -8.84 -3.86 -10.88
N TYR A 788 -7.73 -4.62 -10.87
CA TYR A 788 -6.83 -4.70 -12.04
C TYR A 788 -7.52 -5.31 -13.26
N VAL A 789 -8.35 -6.35 -13.07
CA VAL A 789 -9.15 -6.93 -14.17
C VAL A 789 -10.02 -5.85 -14.81
N GLU A 790 -10.79 -5.11 -14.02
CA GLU A 790 -11.66 -4.04 -14.54
C GLU A 790 -10.85 -2.90 -15.19
N ALA A 791 -9.70 -2.52 -14.62
CA ALA A 791 -8.85 -1.48 -15.17
C ALA A 791 -8.26 -1.87 -16.54
N TYR A 792 -7.86 -3.13 -16.72
CA TYR A 792 -7.27 -3.61 -17.97
C TYR A 792 -8.34 -3.85 -19.05
N LEU A 793 -9.53 -4.33 -18.65
CA LEU A 793 -10.70 -4.37 -19.53
C LEU A 793 -11.11 -2.97 -20.01
N ALA A 794 -11.05 -1.97 -19.14
CA ALA A 794 -11.35 -0.58 -19.49
C ALA A 794 -10.36 0.00 -20.52
N ARG A 795 -9.13 -0.53 -20.57
CA ARG A 795 -8.14 -0.25 -21.61
C ARG A 795 -8.33 -1.04 -22.91
N GLY A 796 -9.30 -1.95 -22.97
CA GLY A 796 -9.58 -2.75 -24.15
C GLY A 796 -8.71 -4.00 -24.30
N MET A 797 -8.05 -4.45 -23.22
CA MET A 797 -7.32 -5.72 -23.21
C MET A 797 -8.27 -6.90 -23.02
N ASP A 798 -8.01 -8.04 -23.67
CA ASP A 798 -8.76 -9.27 -23.46
C ASP A 798 -8.36 -9.91 -22.10
N VAL A 799 -9.34 -10.40 -21.34
CA VAL A 799 -9.11 -11.04 -20.03
C VAL A 799 -8.16 -12.23 -20.14
N ASP A 800 -8.20 -12.98 -21.25
CA ASP A 800 -7.37 -14.16 -21.45
C ASP A 800 -5.91 -13.83 -21.80
N ASP A 801 -5.63 -12.58 -22.19
CA ASP A 801 -4.28 -12.11 -22.50
C ASP A 801 -3.50 -11.67 -21.25
N PHE A 802 -4.18 -11.19 -20.20
CA PHE A 802 -3.52 -10.70 -18.99
C PHE A 802 -3.78 -11.51 -17.71
N ALA A 803 -4.97 -12.09 -17.51
CA ALA A 803 -5.28 -12.79 -16.26
C ALA A 803 -4.33 -13.97 -15.97
N PRO A 804 -3.85 -14.74 -16.97
CA PRO A 804 -2.83 -15.76 -16.74
C PRO A 804 -1.46 -15.26 -16.26
N ASN A 805 -1.20 -13.96 -16.42
CA ASN A 805 -0.01 -13.25 -15.97
C ASN A 805 -0.19 -12.59 -14.59
N PHE A 806 -1.32 -12.83 -13.92
CA PHE A 806 -1.49 -12.47 -12.52
C PHE A 806 -0.93 -13.57 -11.60
N SER A 807 -0.22 -13.12 -10.57
CA SER A 807 0.13 -13.93 -9.41
C SER A 807 -0.54 -13.33 -8.18
N PHE A 808 -0.75 -14.13 -7.15
CA PHE A 808 -1.25 -13.69 -5.86
C PHE A 808 -0.23 -13.96 -4.76
N PHE A 809 -0.30 -13.21 -3.66
CA PHE A 809 0.64 -13.36 -2.55
C PHE A 809 -0.02 -13.14 -1.19
N PHE A 810 -0.09 -14.19 -0.36
CA PHE A 810 -0.71 -14.15 0.96
C PHE A 810 0.29 -14.37 2.12
N SER A 811 -0.04 -13.86 3.30
CA SER A 811 0.56 -14.21 4.59
C SER A 811 -0.19 -15.38 5.23
N ASN A 812 0.52 -16.33 5.83
CA ASN A 812 -0.06 -17.37 6.68
C ASN A 812 0.31 -17.14 8.16
N GLY A 813 -0.70 -16.90 8.99
CA GLY A 813 -0.56 -16.74 10.45
C GLY A 813 -1.09 -17.94 11.23
N MET A 814 -1.51 -17.70 12.48
CA MET A 814 -1.91 -18.75 13.43
C MET A 814 -3.43 -18.95 13.56
N ASP A 815 -4.23 -18.03 13.03
CA ASP A 815 -5.70 -18.12 13.01
C ASP A 815 -6.21 -19.29 12.16
N ALA A 816 -7.38 -19.83 12.48
CA ALA A 816 -7.91 -21.05 11.86
C ALA A 816 -8.18 -20.89 10.35
N GLU A 817 -8.60 -19.71 9.94
CA GLU A 817 -8.96 -19.36 8.57
C GLU A 817 -7.78 -19.50 7.59
N TYR A 818 -6.53 -19.40 8.07
CA TYR A 818 -5.33 -19.64 7.25
C TYR A 818 -5.23 -21.07 6.70
N THR A 819 -5.97 -22.02 7.28
CA THR A 819 -6.07 -23.39 6.79
C THR A 819 -6.79 -23.49 5.43
N VAL A 820 -7.69 -22.54 5.12
CA VAL A 820 -8.59 -22.60 3.95
C VAL A 820 -8.48 -21.39 3.02
N MET A 821 -7.63 -20.42 3.34
CA MET A 821 -7.54 -19.16 2.61
C MET A 821 -7.24 -19.36 1.11
N GLY A 822 -6.30 -20.23 0.77
CA GLY A 822 -5.89 -20.47 -0.62
C GLY A 822 -6.96 -21.16 -1.45
N ARG A 823 -7.63 -22.17 -0.88
CA ARG A 823 -8.76 -22.86 -1.53
C ARG A 823 -9.97 -21.94 -1.73
N VAL A 824 -10.27 -21.06 -0.77
CA VAL A 824 -11.33 -20.05 -0.94
C VAL A 824 -10.95 -19.06 -2.05
N ALA A 825 -9.71 -18.57 -2.07
CA ALA A 825 -9.21 -17.68 -3.12
C ALA A 825 -9.39 -18.29 -4.51
N ARG A 826 -8.96 -19.54 -4.70
CA ARG A 826 -9.10 -20.27 -5.97
C ARG A 826 -10.56 -20.42 -6.39
N ARG A 827 -11.45 -20.80 -5.47
CA ARG A 827 -12.87 -21.03 -5.76
C ARG A 827 -13.58 -19.75 -6.20
N ILE A 828 -13.43 -18.66 -5.44
CA ILE A 828 -14.00 -17.34 -5.78
C ILE A 828 -13.50 -16.88 -7.15
N TRP A 829 -12.17 -16.92 -7.37
CA TRP A 829 -11.57 -16.47 -8.62
C TRP A 829 -12.03 -17.29 -9.82
N ALA A 830 -12.02 -18.61 -9.73
CA ALA A 830 -12.41 -19.49 -10.83
C ALA A 830 -13.87 -19.26 -11.24
N ILE A 831 -14.79 -19.20 -10.27
CA ILE A 831 -16.21 -18.95 -10.53
C ILE A 831 -16.40 -17.56 -11.14
N ALA A 832 -15.76 -16.53 -10.59
CA ALA A 832 -15.85 -15.17 -11.13
C ALA A 832 -15.31 -15.08 -12.57
N MET A 833 -14.12 -15.61 -12.83
CA MET A 833 -13.51 -15.59 -14.15
C MET A 833 -14.38 -16.27 -15.20
N ARG A 834 -14.98 -17.41 -14.87
CA ARG A 834 -15.84 -18.15 -15.79
C ARG A 834 -17.21 -17.50 -15.95
N ASP A 835 -17.92 -17.24 -14.85
CA ASP A 835 -19.34 -16.91 -14.87
C ASP A 835 -19.59 -15.41 -15.04
N ARG A 836 -18.66 -14.56 -14.56
CA ARG A 836 -18.77 -13.10 -14.70
C ARG A 836 -17.97 -12.56 -15.89
N TYR A 837 -16.77 -13.06 -16.13
CA TYR A 837 -15.88 -12.53 -17.17
C TYR A 837 -15.85 -13.37 -18.45
N GLY A 838 -16.38 -14.60 -18.44
CA GLY A 838 -16.39 -15.48 -19.61
C GLY A 838 -15.00 -15.96 -20.04
N ALA A 839 -14.04 -15.97 -19.11
CA ALA A 839 -12.63 -16.25 -19.39
C ALA A 839 -12.35 -17.76 -19.52
N ASP A 840 -11.31 -18.10 -20.27
CA ASP A 840 -10.89 -19.48 -20.52
C ASP A 840 -10.27 -20.14 -19.27
N ASP A 841 -10.13 -21.47 -19.33
CA ASP A 841 -9.57 -22.34 -18.29
C ASP A 841 -8.24 -21.85 -17.69
N ARG A 842 -7.41 -21.14 -18.47
CA ARG A 842 -6.10 -20.66 -18.00
C ARG A 842 -6.24 -19.43 -17.11
N ALA A 843 -7.16 -18.52 -17.43
CA ALA A 843 -7.45 -17.31 -16.65
C ALA A 843 -8.14 -17.64 -15.32
N GLN A 844 -8.91 -18.73 -15.28
CA GLN A 844 -9.59 -19.21 -14.07
C GLN A 844 -8.64 -19.77 -12.99
N ARG A 845 -7.37 -20.03 -13.32
CA ARG A 845 -6.40 -20.67 -12.40
C ARG A 845 -5.63 -19.64 -11.60
N LEU A 846 -6.14 -19.31 -10.40
CA LEU A 846 -5.44 -18.46 -9.44
C LEU A 846 -4.20 -19.19 -8.88
N LYS A 847 -3.02 -18.66 -9.18
CA LYS A 847 -1.75 -19.13 -8.63
C LYS A 847 -1.28 -18.16 -7.56
N TYR A 848 -0.77 -18.69 -6.45
CA TYR A 848 -0.30 -17.84 -5.38
C TYR A 848 0.98 -18.32 -4.70
N HIS A 849 1.70 -17.34 -4.16
CA HIS A 849 2.77 -17.51 -3.20
C HIS A 849 2.23 -17.33 -1.77
N VAL A 850 2.80 -18.06 -0.82
CA VAL A 850 2.56 -17.84 0.62
C VAL A 850 3.88 -17.53 1.29
N GLN A 851 3.86 -16.57 2.20
CA GLN A 851 4.92 -16.34 3.17
C GLN A 851 4.36 -16.52 4.58
N THR A 852 5.12 -17.16 5.46
CA THR A 852 4.79 -17.25 6.88
C THR A 852 4.75 -15.85 7.52
N SER A 853 3.89 -15.62 8.51
CA SER A 853 3.67 -14.26 9.05
C SER A 853 4.87 -13.79 9.88
N GLY A 854 5.45 -12.64 9.52
CA GLY A 854 6.54 -12.01 10.27
C GLY A 854 6.08 -11.48 11.63
N ARG A 855 4.86 -10.93 11.69
CA ARG A 855 4.20 -10.40 12.89
C ARG A 855 3.92 -11.46 13.95
N SER A 856 3.82 -12.73 13.53
CA SER A 856 3.69 -13.86 14.46
C SER A 856 5.01 -14.23 15.15
N LEU A 857 6.14 -13.69 14.68
CA LEU A 857 7.48 -13.97 15.21
C LEU A 857 7.90 -12.86 16.17
N HIS A 858 8.58 -13.25 17.24
CA HIS A 858 8.82 -12.38 18.39
C HIS A 858 10.31 -12.32 18.72
N ALA A 859 10.76 -11.16 19.21
CA ALA A 859 12.14 -10.96 19.65
C ALA A 859 12.44 -11.73 20.94
N GLN A 860 11.44 -11.90 21.81
CA GLN A 860 11.53 -12.76 22.99
C GLN A 860 11.45 -14.23 22.61
N GLU A 861 12.28 -15.07 23.23
CA GLU A 861 12.28 -16.54 23.04
C GLU A 861 12.27 -16.93 21.55
N MET A 862 13.21 -16.37 20.76
CA MET A 862 13.21 -16.48 19.30
C MET A 862 13.19 -17.92 18.79
N ASP A 863 13.71 -18.89 19.54
CA ASP A 863 13.65 -20.31 19.14
C ASP A 863 12.22 -20.84 18.99
N PHE A 864 11.24 -20.24 19.67
CA PHE A 864 9.83 -20.60 19.50
C PHE A 864 9.27 -20.18 18.13
N ASN A 865 9.95 -19.30 17.40
CA ASN A 865 9.54 -18.85 16.07
C ASN A 865 9.59 -19.98 15.04
N ASP A 866 10.57 -20.89 15.10
CA ASP A 866 10.63 -22.06 14.21
C ASP A 866 9.38 -22.96 14.34
N ILE A 867 8.82 -23.07 15.54
CA ILE A 867 7.60 -23.85 15.80
C ILE A 867 6.42 -23.21 15.08
N ARG A 868 6.26 -21.88 15.20
CA ARG A 868 5.20 -21.11 14.53
C ARG A 868 5.31 -21.21 13.02
N THR A 869 6.50 -20.97 12.48
CA THR A 869 6.82 -21.06 11.05
C THR A 869 6.53 -22.46 10.50
N THR A 870 6.85 -23.51 11.25
CA THR A 870 6.55 -24.90 10.85
C THR A 870 5.05 -25.16 10.67
N LEU A 871 4.22 -24.70 11.60
CA LEU A 871 2.76 -24.88 11.52
C LEU A 871 2.14 -24.08 10.37
N GLN A 872 2.63 -22.87 10.14
CA GLN A 872 2.18 -22.00 9.04
C GLN A 872 2.56 -22.58 7.67
N ALA A 873 3.78 -23.10 7.53
CA ALA A 873 4.27 -23.78 6.35
C ALA A 873 3.47 -25.06 6.05
N LEU A 874 3.13 -25.83 7.09
CA LEU A 874 2.31 -27.03 6.94
C LEU A 874 0.93 -26.71 6.36
N CYS A 875 0.26 -25.68 6.88
CA CYS A 875 -1.03 -25.22 6.36
C CYS A 875 -0.93 -24.82 4.88
N ALA A 876 0.11 -24.07 4.52
CA ALA A 876 0.32 -23.62 3.14
C ALA A 876 0.55 -24.80 2.17
N ILE A 877 1.32 -25.82 2.58
CA ILE A 877 1.62 -27.01 1.76
C ILE A 877 0.41 -27.93 1.62
N TYR A 878 -0.38 -28.09 2.70
CA TYR A 878 -1.63 -28.84 2.68
C TYR A 878 -2.69 -28.21 1.78
N ASP A 879 -2.78 -26.88 1.78
CA ASP A 879 -3.69 -26.15 0.89
C ASP A 879 -3.10 -25.91 -0.53
N ASN A 880 -2.06 -26.67 -0.88
CA ASN A 880 -1.52 -26.77 -2.23
C ASN A 880 -1.03 -25.43 -2.82
N THR A 881 -0.31 -24.63 -2.02
CA THR A 881 0.35 -23.40 -2.49
C THR A 881 1.31 -23.65 -3.67
N ASN A 882 1.45 -22.68 -4.57
CA ASN A 882 2.34 -22.80 -5.73
C ASN A 882 3.79 -22.40 -5.42
N SER A 883 3.99 -21.61 -4.37
CA SER A 883 5.32 -21.21 -3.90
C SER A 883 5.26 -20.84 -2.42
N LEU A 884 6.33 -21.12 -1.67
CA LEU A 884 6.38 -20.88 -0.23
C LEU A 884 7.70 -20.20 0.18
N HIS A 885 7.57 -19.16 0.99
CA HIS A 885 8.64 -18.60 1.80
C HIS A 885 8.41 -18.94 3.27
N THR A 886 9.49 -19.32 3.95
CA THR A 886 9.52 -19.58 5.39
C THR A 886 10.47 -18.58 6.02
N ASN A 887 9.96 -17.79 6.96
CA ASN A 887 10.73 -16.81 7.69
C ASN A 887 11.74 -17.50 8.61
N ALA A 888 12.75 -16.74 8.98
CA ALA A 888 13.81 -17.18 9.88
C ALA A 888 13.39 -17.03 11.35
N TYR A 889 14.07 -17.72 12.27
CA TYR A 889 13.70 -17.64 13.70
C TYR A 889 14.06 -16.27 14.32
N ASP A 890 15.03 -15.57 13.73
CA ASP A 890 15.57 -14.26 14.10
C ASP A 890 14.91 -13.07 13.35
N GLU A 891 13.82 -13.33 12.60
CA GLU A 891 13.08 -12.36 11.78
C GLU A 891 12.74 -11.05 12.52
N ALA A 892 12.44 -11.13 13.82
CA ALA A 892 12.02 -9.99 14.62
C ALA A 892 13.16 -8.99 14.91
N VAL A 893 14.41 -9.34 14.60
CA VAL A 893 15.62 -8.56 14.93
C VAL A 893 16.46 -8.23 13.70
N THR A 894 16.76 -9.20 12.84
CA THR A 894 17.71 -9.01 11.73
C THR A 894 17.30 -9.77 10.47
N THR A 895 17.88 -9.36 9.34
CA THR A 895 17.86 -10.15 8.10
C THR A 895 18.54 -11.51 8.32
N PRO A 896 18.04 -12.62 7.73
CA PRO A 896 18.52 -13.96 8.06
C PRO A 896 20.00 -14.22 7.75
N THR A 897 20.75 -14.66 8.76
CA THR A 897 22.13 -15.15 8.61
C THR A 897 22.21 -16.44 7.77
N GLU A 898 23.42 -16.92 7.45
CA GLU A 898 23.58 -18.21 6.77
C GLU A 898 23.04 -19.39 7.60
N SER A 899 23.23 -19.39 8.91
CA SER A 899 22.73 -20.46 9.79
C SER A 899 21.21 -20.40 9.92
N SER A 900 20.64 -19.19 10.05
CA SER A 900 19.22 -18.99 10.24
C SER A 900 18.39 -19.34 8.99
N VAL A 901 18.84 -18.92 7.80
CA VAL A 901 18.15 -19.29 6.54
C VAL A 901 18.12 -20.80 6.33
N ARG A 902 19.13 -21.54 6.81
CA ARG A 902 19.18 -23.00 6.69
C ARG A 902 18.10 -23.65 7.56
N ARG A 903 17.83 -23.14 8.77
CA ARG A 903 16.71 -23.59 9.62
C ARG A 903 15.39 -23.36 8.91
N ALA A 904 15.17 -22.15 8.40
CA ALA A 904 13.98 -21.79 7.66
C ALA A 904 13.76 -22.70 6.42
N LEU A 905 14.78 -22.92 5.61
CA LEU A 905 14.70 -23.80 4.44
C LEU A 905 14.45 -25.27 4.84
N ALA A 906 15.07 -25.73 5.93
CA ALA A 906 14.89 -27.09 6.43
C ALA A 906 13.43 -27.38 6.81
N ILE A 907 12.65 -26.39 7.29
CA ILE A 907 11.22 -26.56 7.56
C ILE A 907 10.50 -27.05 6.30
N GLN A 908 10.72 -26.40 5.16
CA GLN A 908 10.08 -26.81 3.90
C GLN A 908 10.56 -28.19 3.45
N MET A 909 11.86 -28.46 3.55
CA MET A 909 12.44 -29.74 3.15
C MET A 909 11.90 -30.91 4.01
N ILE A 910 11.78 -30.72 5.33
CA ILE A 910 11.24 -31.74 6.24
C ILE A 910 9.77 -32.01 5.92
N ILE A 911 8.96 -30.97 5.70
CA ILE A 911 7.54 -31.15 5.37
C ILE A 911 7.36 -31.82 3.99
N ASP A 912 8.19 -31.50 3.00
CA ASP A 912 8.07 -32.07 1.65
C ASP A 912 8.64 -33.50 1.56
N GLN A 913 9.76 -33.77 2.22
CA GLN A 913 10.54 -35.00 2.04
C GLN A 913 10.34 -36.04 3.16
N GLU A 914 10.14 -35.61 4.42
CA GLU A 914 10.07 -36.51 5.58
C GLU A 914 8.64 -36.71 6.09
N TRP A 915 7.83 -35.64 6.10
CA TRP A 915 6.49 -35.68 6.68
C TRP A 915 5.55 -36.59 5.88
N GLY A 916 5.11 -37.68 6.51
CA GLY A 916 4.44 -38.79 5.83
C GLY A 916 3.13 -38.43 5.12
N LEU A 917 2.34 -37.50 5.66
CA LEU A 917 1.06 -37.11 5.07
C LEU A 917 1.22 -36.22 3.83
N SER A 918 2.36 -35.53 3.65
CA SER A 918 2.67 -34.77 2.42
C SER A 918 2.83 -35.66 1.18
N LYS A 919 2.86 -36.98 1.35
CA LYS A 919 2.73 -37.93 0.23
C LYS A 919 1.37 -37.88 -0.46
N ASN A 920 0.35 -37.41 0.26
CA ASN A 920 -0.95 -37.05 -0.28
C ASN A 920 -0.99 -35.54 -0.57
N GLU A 921 -1.62 -35.16 -1.67
CA GLU A 921 -1.63 -33.82 -2.24
C GLU A 921 -2.98 -33.11 -2.08
N ASN A 922 -3.97 -33.80 -1.51
CA ASN A 922 -5.28 -33.25 -1.17
C ASN A 922 -5.75 -33.61 0.25
N PRO A 923 -4.90 -33.50 1.29
CA PRO A 923 -5.21 -34.05 2.63
C PRO A 923 -6.34 -33.30 3.35
N LEU A 924 -6.70 -32.12 2.83
CA LEU A 924 -7.75 -31.26 3.37
C LEU A 924 -9.17 -31.62 2.87
N GLN A 925 -9.29 -32.36 1.76
CA GLN A 925 -10.60 -32.67 1.16
C GLN A 925 -11.37 -33.72 1.98
N GLY A 926 -12.65 -33.44 2.25
CA GLY A 926 -13.55 -34.32 3.01
C GLY A 926 -13.45 -34.20 4.53
N ALA A 927 -12.65 -33.27 5.06
CA ALA A 927 -12.61 -32.96 6.47
C ALA A 927 -13.72 -31.96 6.82
N ALA A 928 -14.70 -32.38 7.64
CA ALA A 928 -15.89 -31.57 7.93
C ALA A 928 -15.59 -30.13 8.40
N ILE A 929 -14.60 -29.94 9.27
CA ILE A 929 -14.20 -28.61 9.75
C ILE A 929 -13.60 -27.75 8.63
N VAL A 930 -12.91 -28.37 7.68
CA VAL A 930 -12.29 -27.67 6.56
C VAL A 930 -13.38 -27.22 5.58
N ASP A 931 -14.38 -28.05 5.32
CA ASP A 931 -15.52 -27.70 4.47
C ASP A 931 -16.31 -26.54 5.09
N GLU A 932 -16.62 -26.62 6.38
CA GLU A 932 -17.32 -25.57 7.13
C GLU A 932 -16.53 -24.25 7.13
N LEU A 933 -15.23 -24.29 7.43
CA LEU A 933 -14.37 -23.11 7.39
C LEU A 933 -14.27 -22.52 5.98
N THR A 934 -14.19 -23.35 4.93
CA THR A 934 -14.13 -22.88 3.55
C THR A 934 -15.38 -22.06 3.20
N ASP A 935 -16.57 -22.55 3.57
CA ASP A 935 -17.83 -21.86 3.30
C ASP A 935 -18.01 -20.60 4.16
N LEU A 936 -17.61 -20.65 5.45
CA LEU A 936 -17.67 -19.50 6.35
C LEU A 936 -16.76 -18.36 5.87
N VAL A 937 -15.51 -18.68 5.52
CA VAL A 937 -14.53 -17.70 5.04
C VAL A 937 -14.95 -17.14 3.69
N GLU A 938 -15.41 -17.97 2.75
CA GLU A 938 -15.93 -17.50 1.47
C GLU A 938 -17.07 -16.51 1.65
N GLN A 939 -18.09 -16.87 2.45
CA GLN A 939 -19.23 -15.98 2.67
C GLN A 939 -18.84 -14.67 3.36
N ALA A 940 -17.86 -14.70 4.28
CA ALA A 940 -17.34 -13.52 4.93
C ALA A 940 -16.62 -12.57 3.92
N VAL A 941 -15.87 -13.14 2.98
CA VAL A 941 -15.23 -12.41 1.88
C VAL A 941 -16.27 -11.78 0.95
N LEU A 942 -17.31 -12.53 0.56
CA LEU A 942 -18.37 -11.99 -0.30
C LEU A 942 -19.14 -10.85 0.37
N ALA A 943 -19.38 -10.94 1.69
CA ALA A 943 -19.98 -9.84 2.44
C ALA A 943 -19.06 -8.61 2.52
N GLU A 944 -17.74 -8.81 2.50
CA GLU A 944 -16.77 -7.72 2.42
C GLU A 944 -16.76 -7.07 1.05
N PHE A 945 -16.88 -7.84 -0.03
CA PHE A 945 -17.05 -7.32 -1.39
C PHE A 945 -18.23 -6.37 -1.50
N ASP A 946 -19.38 -6.71 -0.91
CA ASP A 946 -20.54 -5.83 -0.88
C ASP A 946 -20.30 -4.53 -0.08
N ARG A 947 -19.55 -4.60 1.02
CA ARG A 947 -19.18 -3.41 1.80
C ARG A 947 -18.29 -2.47 1.01
N ILE A 948 -17.36 -3.00 0.21
CA ILE A 948 -16.47 -2.23 -0.66
C ILE A 948 -17.26 -1.67 -1.86
N ALA A 949 -18.09 -2.48 -2.51
CA ALA A 949 -18.93 -2.04 -3.63
C ALA A 949 -19.86 -0.88 -3.27
N ASN A 950 -20.47 -0.91 -2.08
CA ASN A 950 -21.33 0.17 -1.58
C ASN A 950 -20.57 1.48 -1.27
N ARG A 951 -19.23 1.47 -1.36
CA ARG A 951 -18.35 2.64 -1.23
C ARG A 951 -17.75 3.07 -2.57
N GLY A 952 -18.23 2.52 -3.69
CA GLY A 952 -17.72 2.84 -5.02
C GLY A 952 -16.56 1.95 -5.47
N GLY A 953 -16.50 0.71 -4.99
CA GLY A 953 -15.41 -0.22 -5.31
C GLY A 953 -14.14 0.07 -4.51
N VAL A 954 -13.03 -0.56 -4.90
CA VAL A 954 -11.76 -0.44 -4.16
C VAL A 954 -11.26 1.01 -4.11
N LEU A 955 -11.29 1.72 -5.24
CA LEU A 955 -10.81 3.10 -5.34
C LEU A 955 -11.67 4.07 -4.52
N GLY A 956 -13.01 3.94 -4.58
CA GLY A 956 -13.90 4.75 -3.75
C GLY A 956 -13.75 4.45 -2.25
N ALA A 957 -13.54 3.18 -1.89
CA ALA A 957 -13.25 2.79 -0.51
C ALA A 957 -11.90 3.37 -0.02
N MET A 958 -10.85 3.36 -0.84
CA MET A 958 -9.54 3.97 -0.55
C MET A 958 -9.66 5.48 -0.34
N GLU A 959 -10.48 6.17 -1.13
CA GLU A 959 -10.71 7.61 -0.98
C GLU A 959 -11.29 7.97 0.40
N THR A 960 -12.12 7.09 0.96
CA THR A 960 -12.67 7.22 2.32
C THR A 960 -11.77 6.64 3.42
N GLY A 961 -10.62 6.04 3.06
CA GLY A 961 -9.71 5.37 3.97
C GLY A 961 -10.29 4.10 4.60
N TYR A 962 -11.26 3.43 3.96
CA TYR A 962 -11.99 2.30 4.55
C TYR A 962 -11.07 1.11 4.87
N GLN A 963 -10.28 0.66 3.89
CA GLN A 963 -9.36 -0.47 4.07
C GLN A 963 -8.33 -0.15 5.17
N ARG A 964 -7.65 1.00 5.05
CA ARG A 964 -6.66 1.47 6.01
C ARG A 964 -7.23 1.58 7.43
N GLY A 965 -8.42 2.19 7.57
CA GLY A 965 -9.11 2.31 8.85
C GLY A 965 -9.44 0.95 9.46
N ARG A 966 -9.93 0.01 8.65
CA ARG A 966 -10.23 -1.35 9.12
C ARG A 966 -8.98 -2.13 9.54
N ILE A 967 -7.91 -2.04 8.77
CA ILE A 967 -6.61 -2.66 9.10
C ILE A 967 -6.10 -2.11 10.44
N GLN A 968 -6.18 -0.79 10.65
CA GLN A 968 -5.77 -0.15 11.90
C GLN A 968 -6.64 -0.59 13.08
N ASP A 969 -7.97 -0.71 12.91
CA ASP A 969 -8.88 -1.16 13.96
C ASP A 969 -8.60 -2.62 14.38
N GLU A 970 -8.37 -3.50 13.41
CA GLU A 970 -8.00 -4.90 13.64
C GLU A 970 -6.62 -5.01 14.30
N SER A 971 -5.65 -4.19 13.88
CA SER A 971 -4.32 -4.11 14.48
C SER A 971 -4.38 -3.68 15.96
N LEU A 972 -5.17 -2.64 16.26
CA LEU A 972 -5.38 -2.15 17.62
C LEU A 972 -6.00 -3.21 18.52
N LEU A 973 -6.98 -3.97 18.00
CA LEU A 973 -7.59 -5.06 18.75
C LEU A 973 -6.57 -6.16 19.07
N TYR A 974 -5.74 -6.55 18.09
CA TYR A 974 -4.68 -7.53 18.31
C TYR A 974 -3.67 -7.08 19.35
N GLU A 975 -3.11 -5.87 19.22
CA GLU A 975 -2.10 -5.37 20.17
C GLU A 975 -2.69 -5.21 21.57
N HIS A 976 -3.94 -4.75 21.69
CA HIS A 976 -4.62 -4.68 22.99
C HIS A 976 -4.72 -6.06 23.66
N ARG A 977 -5.17 -7.08 22.92
CA ARG A 977 -5.30 -8.45 23.44
C ARG A 977 -3.96 -9.10 23.74
N LYS A 978 -2.92 -8.77 22.97
CA LYS A 978 -1.55 -9.22 23.21
C LYS A 978 -0.99 -8.61 24.50
N HIS A 979 -1.19 -7.31 24.73
CA HIS A 979 -0.68 -6.63 25.92
C HIS A 979 -1.48 -6.95 27.20
N ASP A 980 -2.80 -7.13 27.12
CA ASP A 980 -3.63 -7.46 28.28
C ASP A 980 -3.62 -8.97 28.64
N GLY A 981 -3.07 -9.80 27.76
CA GLY A 981 -2.92 -11.25 27.95
C GLY A 981 -4.17 -12.08 27.58
N SER A 982 -5.24 -11.46 27.08
CA SER A 982 -6.44 -12.17 26.62
C SER A 982 -6.22 -12.96 25.33
N LEU A 983 -5.23 -12.57 24.51
CA LEU A 983 -4.66 -13.40 23.46
C LEU A 983 -3.33 -13.99 23.94
N PRO A 984 -3.26 -15.29 24.27
CA PRO A 984 -2.06 -15.90 24.81
C PRO A 984 -0.96 -16.00 23.74
N ILE A 985 0.20 -15.40 24.03
CA ILE A 985 1.41 -15.49 23.22
C ILE A 985 2.53 -16.08 24.10
N VAL A 986 2.85 -17.36 23.84
CA VAL A 986 3.85 -18.13 24.57
C VAL A 986 5.25 -17.50 24.42
N GLY A 987 5.93 -17.29 25.55
CA GLY A 987 7.24 -16.61 25.61
C GLY A 987 7.16 -15.08 25.62
N VAL A 988 5.95 -14.52 25.58
CA VAL A 988 5.74 -13.05 25.45
C VAL A 988 4.84 -12.54 26.56
N ASN A 989 3.60 -13.00 26.68
CA ASN A 989 2.69 -12.58 27.77
C ASN A 989 2.30 -13.73 28.70
N THR A 990 2.70 -14.95 28.36
CA THR A 990 2.50 -16.17 29.16
C THR A 990 3.67 -17.12 28.92
N PHE A 991 3.94 -18.02 29.87
CA PHE A 991 5.11 -18.92 29.83
C PHE A 991 6.43 -18.13 29.63
N LEU A 992 6.69 -17.17 30.53
CA LEU A 992 7.87 -16.32 30.51
C LEU A 992 9.07 -17.02 31.16
N ARG A 993 10.28 -16.64 30.79
CA ARG A 993 11.53 -17.13 31.39
C ARG A 993 11.61 -16.71 32.87
N GLU A 994 11.98 -17.65 33.75
CA GLU A 994 12.05 -17.40 35.21
C GLU A 994 13.19 -16.41 35.58
N ASP A 995 14.25 -16.32 34.76
CA ASP A 995 15.46 -15.49 34.95
C ASP A 995 15.62 -14.41 33.87
N ALA A 996 14.59 -13.59 33.63
CA ALA A 996 14.66 -12.51 32.62
C ALA A 996 15.56 -11.32 33.04
N ASP A 997 15.79 -11.11 34.35
CA ASP A 997 16.40 -9.89 34.89
C ASP A 997 17.94 -9.94 35.08
N GLY A 998 18.69 -10.88 34.47
CA GLY A 998 20.10 -11.06 34.86
C GLY A 998 21.10 -11.69 33.87
N GLU A 999 20.69 -12.24 32.73
CA GLU A 999 21.64 -12.73 31.72
C GLU A 999 21.57 -11.86 30.46
N PRO A 1000 22.72 -11.34 29.96
CA PRO A 1000 22.73 -10.65 28.68
C PRO A 1000 22.23 -11.60 27.59
N GLU A 1001 21.30 -11.13 26.76
CA GLU A 1001 20.89 -11.86 25.57
C GLU A 1001 22.13 -12.22 24.74
N ALA A 1002 22.13 -13.41 24.13
CA ALA A 1002 23.24 -13.81 23.28
C ALA A 1002 23.42 -12.77 22.15
N GLU A 1003 24.67 -12.35 21.91
CA GLU A 1003 25.00 -11.41 20.84
C GLU A 1003 24.53 -12.00 19.50
N VAL A 1004 23.49 -11.39 18.91
CA VAL A 1004 22.93 -11.80 17.62
C VAL A 1004 23.76 -11.16 16.52
N GLU A 1005 24.27 -11.97 15.59
CA GLU A 1005 24.96 -11.47 14.41
C GLU A 1005 23.99 -10.66 13.55
N LEU A 1006 24.25 -9.35 13.44
CA LEU A 1006 23.43 -8.43 12.64
C LEU A 1006 23.94 -8.36 11.20
N MET A 1007 23.04 -8.57 10.26
CA MET A 1007 23.32 -8.50 8.84
C MET A 1007 23.03 -7.08 8.33
N ARG A 1008 24.10 -6.30 8.09
CA ARG A 1008 24.04 -4.91 7.59
C ARG A 1008 25.05 -4.66 6.48
N ALA A 1009 24.81 -3.62 5.68
CA ALA A 1009 25.77 -3.16 4.67
C ALA A 1009 27.05 -2.61 5.32
N THR A 1010 28.18 -2.94 4.73
CA THR A 1010 29.48 -2.40 5.10
C THR A 1010 29.71 -1.00 4.52
N GLU A 1011 30.62 -0.23 5.12
CA GLU A 1011 30.99 1.09 4.61
C GLU A 1011 31.60 1.05 3.21
N ASP A 1012 32.35 -0.01 2.88
CA ASP A 1012 32.93 -0.19 1.54
C ASP A 1012 31.83 -0.45 0.50
N GLU A 1013 30.80 -1.23 0.83
CA GLU A 1013 29.64 -1.48 -0.05
C GLU A 1013 28.85 -0.18 -0.32
N LYS A 1014 28.62 0.64 0.71
CA LYS A 1014 27.92 1.93 0.55
C LYS A 1014 28.71 2.88 -0.34
N ARG A 1015 30.03 3.00 -0.12
CA ARG A 1015 30.92 3.82 -0.96
C ARG A 1015 30.99 3.32 -2.40
N SER A 1016 31.10 2.01 -2.59
CA SER A 1016 31.05 1.38 -3.91
C SER A 1016 29.79 1.78 -4.68
N GLN A 1017 28.61 1.73 -4.03
CA GLN A 1017 27.36 2.13 -4.67
C GLN A 1017 27.31 3.62 -5.05
N LEU A 1018 27.85 4.52 -4.21
CA LEU A 1018 27.97 5.95 -4.54
C LEU A 1018 28.88 6.19 -5.75
N GLU A 1019 30.04 5.55 -5.79
CA GLU A 1019 31.00 5.68 -6.89
C GLU A 1019 30.42 5.13 -8.20
N ARG A 1020 29.73 3.99 -8.14
CA ARG A 1020 29.10 3.33 -9.30
C ARG A 1020 27.98 4.19 -9.90
N VAL A 1021 27.05 4.70 -9.08
CA VAL A 1021 25.95 5.53 -9.60
C VAL A 1021 26.48 6.85 -10.18
N GLN A 1022 27.48 7.46 -9.55
CA GLN A 1022 28.09 8.69 -10.05
C GLN A 1022 28.81 8.44 -11.40
N SER A 1023 29.62 7.38 -11.47
CA SER A 1023 30.30 6.95 -12.70
C SER A 1023 29.32 6.66 -13.85
N PHE A 1024 28.20 6.01 -13.54
CA PHE A 1024 27.14 5.74 -14.52
C PHE A 1024 26.52 7.05 -15.05
N ARG A 1025 26.17 7.98 -14.16
CA ARG A 1025 25.60 9.28 -14.54
C ARG A 1025 26.56 10.11 -15.39
N ASP A 1026 27.84 10.14 -15.02
CA ASP A 1026 28.86 10.88 -15.76
C ASP A 1026 29.08 10.31 -17.16
N ARG A 1027 29.05 8.98 -17.29
CA ARG A 1027 29.19 8.28 -18.58
C ARG A 1027 28.02 8.57 -19.53
N HIS A 1028 26.83 8.80 -19.00
CA HIS A 1028 25.59 8.89 -19.77
C HIS A 1028 24.92 10.27 -19.76
N ALA A 1029 25.57 11.32 -19.23
CA ALA A 1029 24.95 12.63 -19.00
C ALA A 1029 24.13 13.19 -20.18
N ASP A 1030 24.70 13.19 -21.40
CA ASP A 1030 24.04 13.76 -22.59
C ASP A 1030 22.89 12.90 -23.14
N GLU A 1031 23.01 11.58 -23.08
CA GLU A 1031 21.94 10.65 -23.51
C GLU A 1031 20.83 10.60 -22.45
N GLY A 1032 21.21 10.54 -21.17
CA GLY A 1032 20.27 10.52 -20.06
C GLY A 1032 19.35 11.73 -20.07
N ALA A 1033 19.88 12.95 -20.27
CA ALA A 1033 19.04 14.14 -20.37
C ALA A 1033 18.01 14.06 -21.52
N ARG A 1034 18.37 13.47 -22.66
CA ARG A 1034 17.44 13.26 -23.78
C ARG A 1034 16.38 12.20 -23.48
N GLN A 1035 16.77 11.10 -22.84
CA GLN A 1035 15.82 10.04 -22.47
C GLN A 1035 14.84 10.49 -21.38
N LEU A 1036 15.28 11.27 -20.40
CA LEU A 1036 14.38 11.85 -19.38
C LEU A 1036 13.33 12.78 -20.01
N ALA A 1037 13.74 13.63 -20.96
CA ALA A 1037 12.80 14.50 -21.68
C ALA A 1037 11.79 13.69 -22.50
N ARG A 1038 12.22 12.63 -23.19
CA ARG A 1038 11.34 11.70 -23.92
C ARG A 1038 10.37 10.99 -22.98
N LEU A 1039 10.83 10.58 -21.79
CA LEU A 1039 10.00 9.93 -20.78
C LEU A 1039 8.91 10.86 -20.26
N GLN A 1040 9.25 12.13 -20.01
CA GLN A 1040 8.30 13.16 -19.60
C GLN A 1040 7.26 13.46 -20.69
N ASP A 1041 7.69 13.53 -21.96
CA ASP A 1041 6.81 13.69 -23.11
C ASP A 1041 5.84 12.51 -23.25
N ALA A 1042 6.31 11.26 -23.12
CA ALA A 1042 5.45 10.08 -23.17
C ALA A 1042 4.40 10.06 -22.03
N ALA A 1043 4.82 10.41 -20.81
CA ALA A 1043 3.91 10.50 -19.67
C ALA A 1043 2.81 11.55 -19.88
N THR A 1044 3.13 12.72 -20.43
CA THR A 1044 2.18 13.84 -20.61
C THR A 1044 1.33 13.71 -21.88
N SER A 1045 1.85 13.12 -22.96
CA SER A 1045 1.13 12.96 -24.24
C SER A 1045 0.17 11.76 -24.29
N GLY A 1046 0.15 10.92 -23.26
CA GLY A 1046 -0.66 9.69 -23.24
C GLY A 1046 0.02 8.48 -23.87
N GLY A 1047 1.32 8.56 -24.20
CA GLY A 1047 2.10 7.42 -24.68
C GLY A 1047 2.32 6.33 -23.62
N ASN A 1048 2.79 5.16 -24.05
CA ASN A 1048 3.16 4.06 -23.17
C ASN A 1048 4.49 4.38 -22.48
N VAL A 1049 4.46 4.59 -21.16
CA VAL A 1049 5.63 4.98 -20.37
C VAL A 1049 6.66 3.86 -20.30
N PHE A 1050 6.20 2.60 -20.22
CA PHE A 1050 7.08 1.44 -20.08
C PHE A 1050 7.93 1.19 -21.33
N ASP A 1051 7.38 1.46 -22.52
CA ASP A 1051 8.14 1.40 -23.78
C ASP A 1051 9.38 2.32 -23.75
N VAL A 1052 9.22 3.55 -23.27
CA VAL A 1052 10.35 4.49 -23.12
C VAL A 1052 11.29 4.07 -21.99
N LEU A 1053 10.77 3.48 -20.91
CA LEU A 1053 11.61 2.97 -19.82
C LEU A 1053 12.58 1.87 -20.28
N MET A 1054 12.21 1.03 -21.25
CA MET A 1054 13.10 0.02 -21.82
C MET A 1054 14.38 0.60 -22.43
N ASP A 1055 14.32 1.86 -22.91
CA ASP A 1055 15.48 2.61 -23.39
C ASP A 1055 16.13 3.45 -22.28
N ALA A 1056 15.32 4.16 -21.48
CA ALA A 1056 15.79 5.13 -20.49
C ALA A 1056 16.72 4.51 -19.45
N VAL A 1057 16.42 3.30 -18.96
CA VAL A 1057 17.25 2.60 -17.95
C VAL A 1057 18.67 2.28 -18.42
N ARG A 1058 18.94 2.33 -19.73
CA ARG A 1058 20.29 2.14 -20.29
C ARG A 1058 21.19 3.36 -20.10
N SER A 1059 20.63 4.53 -19.77
CA SER A 1059 21.36 5.80 -19.67
C SER A 1059 20.95 6.70 -18.50
N CYS A 1060 19.93 6.31 -17.75
CA CYS A 1060 19.44 7.04 -16.58
C CYS A 1060 19.44 6.11 -15.35
N SER A 1061 19.83 6.65 -14.19
CA SER A 1061 19.68 5.96 -12.91
C SER A 1061 18.21 5.91 -12.45
N LEU A 1062 17.96 5.08 -11.45
CA LEU A 1062 16.66 4.94 -10.80
C LEU A 1062 16.14 6.29 -10.26
N GLY A 1063 17.01 7.03 -9.55
CA GLY A 1063 16.69 8.35 -9.02
C GLY A 1063 16.37 9.37 -10.11
N GLN A 1064 17.17 9.42 -11.18
CA GLN A 1064 16.93 10.33 -12.30
C GLN A 1064 15.57 10.09 -12.97
N ILE A 1065 15.21 8.82 -13.19
CA ILE A 1065 13.92 8.44 -13.77
C ILE A 1065 12.78 8.82 -12.84
N THR A 1066 12.90 8.52 -11.55
CA THR A 1066 11.86 8.79 -10.56
C THR A 1066 11.60 10.29 -10.40
N ASP A 1067 12.66 11.10 -10.31
CA ASP A 1067 12.53 12.56 -10.20
C ASP A 1067 11.90 13.17 -11.46
N ALA A 1068 12.29 12.71 -12.66
CA ALA A 1068 11.66 13.16 -13.90
C ALA A 1068 10.16 12.82 -13.96
N LEU A 1069 9.76 11.64 -13.44
CA LEU A 1069 8.37 11.24 -13.35
C LEU A 1069 7.59 11.99 -12.25
N PHE A 1070 8.23 12.44 -11.17
CA PHE A 1070 7.56 13.31 -10.18
C PHE A 1070 7.12 14.65 -10.77
N GLU A 1071 7.84 15.16 -11.77
CA GLU A 1071 7.49 16.41 -12.45
C GLU A 1071 6.26 16.30 -13.36
N VAL A 1072 5.88 15.09 -13.79
CA VAL A 1072 4.82 14.87 -14.80
C VAL A 1072 3.70 13.91 -14.36
N GLY A 1073 3.97 12.98 -13.46
CA GLY A 1073 3.02 11.99 -12.94
C GLY A 1073 2.56 12.28 -11.49
N GLY A 1074 3.18 13.28 -10.86
CA GLY A 1074 2.90 13.69 -9.49
C GLY A 1074 3.45 12.75 -8.42
N GLN A 1075 3.66 13.32 -7.23
CA GLN A 1075 4.06 12.57 -6.04
C GLN A 1075 2.84 12.05 -5.30
N TYR A 1076 3.00 10.90 -4.64
CA TYR A 1076 1.98 10.35 -3.75
C TYR A 1076 1.60 11.35 -2.66
N ARG A 1077 0.29 11.60 -2.49
CA ARG A 1077 -0.23 12.38 -1.37
C ARG A 1077 -0.70 11.43 -0.28
N ARG A 1078 -0.04 11.50 0.87
CA ARG A 1078 -0.32 10.61 2.00
C ARG A 1078 -1.74 10.80 2.52
N ASN A 1079 -2.35 9.69 2.90
CA ASN A 1079 -3.64 9.59 3.59
C ASN A 1079 -3.42 9.35 5.09
N VAL A 1080 -4.37 9.76 5.95
CA VAL A 1080 -4.32 9.54 7.42
C VAL A 1080 -4.94 8.19 7.78
#